data_AF-A0A218ZGE6-F1
#
_entry.id   AF-A0A218ZGE6-F1
#
_cell.length_a   1.000
_cell.length_b   1.000
_cell.length_c   1.000
_cell.angle_alpha   90.00
_cell.angle_beta   90.00
_cell.angle_gamma   90.00
#
_symmetry.space_group_name_H-M   'P 1'
#
loop_
_entity.id
_entity.type
_entity.pdbx_description
1 polymer ?
#
loop_
_entity_poly.entity_id
_entity_poly.type
_entity_poly.pdbx_seq_one_letter_code
_entity_poly.pdbx_strand_id
1 'polypeptide(L)'
;MAKEFTARRREYIHELHERYGPVVRLGPNEVSFTSLEALKEIYTSGGSGYDKTEFYTLFTQFGVRTMFSTLVKDNHSQKKRHIAGPYANTNILRPQVIGGIRERANAFVKKCTEARGKSLDAYVYLHCFALDCASQHLLHPYGTHSLDDEQDFKLMEEQSYHNSLKQNLAKYRWPKLSSWVERILKPRPSQIANTHVLNASEKMDLGEYTLLFKLQHSKDSFQRIEAAAECMDHLAAGIDTTGDVLTFLMYQLSLPESFDIQDRLIQEVGANKDKKLDELPYLHAVIKESLRYFPPIPMSQPRYVPAGGRIIHGYFIAAGTIVSCQAHSVHRLNESVFEKGHEFIPERWLNADKVADMNRLFFAFGLGGRGCTGRDYRTDEVFTSGGIFSFQNSRSSGYERQYENERPNYLKSSLGPNLQAYFRATWLTLDDSKRVQYTTEDRKGTVGNEGGQIPGSQFATSRNLDICPEDQPQMPHPESQKAKTAAKHPLDPLNADEIVQVSSLLKAKYPNQSLHFKLIAIVEPAKFKLRPFLKAERNGAMCSRLPRKASALFYHRGTPSLFLAEVNVESGEVEKVEQLDPGLHGQSDMDEVIELRDACLKDPKVVNEIQKFKLPPHMEVVCDTWPYGRDSEDNLPRYIQCYLFAKTSHPGSNHYDNPLPFSPVLDMTTMKVVEIIRLPTGSDSTLNYDTRFRSHDAKEYHHDLQPTAPRTDLKPLIIQQPEGVSFTINGYLIKWQKWRFRLGFTWREGMVLHDVTYDGRELFHRISLSEMFVPYGDPRYPYSRKSVFDVGDIGAGVAANNLALGCDCLGVIKYFSFVISNSQGKPVEKPNAICMHEIDDGIGWKHTNSRTGAVSIVRSRVLVLQTIITVGNYEYVFMWHFDQAAGLHYRIQATGILSTAPVDPGASVPWGTNVNEGVMAPYHQHVFSLRIDPCIDGDKNSIVEEDSVAMPWDDKNPHGVGYITNHRTISQSTSLDSAPNRVHKIINPSKINKSSGKPVGYAIHSPVRQMLLAHPDSWHGKRAKYAFHPFWVTAHRDNELYAAGDYTYQSLPDGKSDLGAWAGRGDKTDDEDIVLWHSISLTHNPRPEDYPVMPCDTMVVSLKPSGFFEQNPALDVPPSTRGANGSRLLEDAAVTEAPGKADPRCRSKL
;
A
#
# COMPACT_ATOMS: atom_id res chain seq x y z
N MET A 1 17.18 14.43 36.28
CA MET A 1 18.42 13.81 36.83
C MET A 1 18.17 13.10 38.16
N ALA A 2 17.93 13.77 39.30
CA ALA A 2 17.78 13.08 40.60
C ALA A 2 16.78 11.90 40.60
N LYS A 3 15.60 12.09 39.98
CA LYS A 3 14.57 11.04 39.80
C LYS A 3 15.01 9.86 38.92
N GLU A 4 16.07 9.98 38.11
CA GLU A 4 16.65 8.86 37.32
C GLU A 4 17.42 7.90 38.23
N PHE A 5 18.25 8.43 39.13
CA PHE A 5 19.04 7.63 40.08
C PHE A 5 18.19 6.93 41.14
N THR A 6 16.95 7.40 41.37
CA THR A 6 15.94 6.74 42.19
C THR A 6 14.90 5.96 41.38
N ALA A 7 15.10 5.81 40.06
CA ALA A 7 14.19 5.18 39.09
C ALA A 7 12.76 5.77 38.93
N ARG A 8 12.38 6.76 39.75
CA ARG A 8 11.09 7.47 39.71
C ARG A 8 10.92 8.53 38.61
N ARG A 9 11.79 8.58 37.58
CA ARG A 9 11.67 9.59 36.50
C ARG A 9 10.37 9.41 35.72
N ARG A 10 9.97 8.16 35.48
CA ARG A 10 8.78 7.80 34.71
C ARG A 10 7.48 8.27 35.37
N GLU A 11 7.31 7.93 36.65
CA GLU A 11 6.19 8.36 37.50
C GLU A 11 6.12 9.89 37.52
N TYR A 12 7.25 10.55 37.76
CA TYR A 12 7.32 12.02 37.77
C TYR A 12 6.92 12.66 36.43
N ILE A 13 7.28 12.05 35.28
CA ILE A 13 6.80 12.53 33.96
C ILE A 13 5.30 12.29 33.80
N HIS A 14 4.76 11.20 34.35
CA HIS A 14 3.33 10.90 34.32
C HIS A 14 2.52 11.90 35.15
N GLU A 15 2.93 12.17 36.39
CA GLU A 15 2.36 13.21 37.28
C GLU A 15 2.33 14.59 36.59
N LEU A 16 3.38 14.93 35.84
CA LEU A 16 3.43 16.18 35.08
C LEU A 16 2.44 16.19 33.91
N HIS A 17 2.25 15.06 33.22
CA HIS A 17 1.26 14.96 32.14
C HIS A 17 -0.19 14.97 32.67
N GLU A 18 -0.45 14.36 33.83
CA GLU A 18 -1.75 14.49 34.52
C GLU A 18 -2.04 15.94 34.90
N ARG A 19 -1.03 16.68 35.37
CA ARG A 19 -1.19 18.06 35.85
C ARG A 19 -1.22 19.11 34.73
N TYR A 20 -0.46 18.93 33.66
CA TYR A 20 -0.24 19.95 32.62
C TYR A 20 -0.71 19.51 31.22
N GLY A 21 -1.25 18.31 31.07
CA GLY A 21 -1.80 17.81 29.82
C GLY A 21 -0.75 17.16 28.88
N PRO A 22 -1.05 17.03 27.58
CA PRO A 22 -0.32 16.14 26.67
C PRO A 22 1.10 16.59 26.29
N VAL A 23 1.55 17.77 26.72
CA VAL A 23 2.87 18.33 26.41
C VAL A 23 3.52 18.91 27.67
N VAL A 24 4.71 18.42 28.02
CA VAL A 24 5.42 18.82 29.24
C VAL A 24 6.88 19.15 28.91
N ARG A 25 7.35 20.35 29.24
CA ARG A 25 8.77 20.71 29.17
C ARG A 25 9.49 20.24 30.44
N LEU A 26 10.37 19.25 30.31
CA LEU A 26 11.12 18.63 31.42
C LEU A 26 12.43 19.36 31.75
N GLY A 27 12.97 20.12 30.79
CA GLY A 27 14.16 20.93 30.95
C GLY A 27 14.28 21.97 29.83
N PRO A 28 15.32 22.84 29.83
CA PRO A 28 15.45 23.91 28.85
C PRO A 28 15.35 23.43 27.40
N ASN A 29 15.98 22.28 27.10
CA ASN A 29 16.00 21.63 25.79
C ASN A 29 15.42 20.20 25.83
N GLU A 30 14.44 19.92 26.70
CA GLU A 30 13.80 18.59 26.78
C GLU A 30 12.27 18.69 26.95
N VAL A 31 11.52 18.05 26.06
CA VAL A 31 10.04 18.04 26.05
C VAL A 31 9.50 16.61 25.92
N SER A 32 8.45 16.28 26.67
CA SER A 32 7.75 15.01 26.61
C SER A 32 6.31 15.19 26.13
N PHE A 33 5.80 14.17 25.45
CA PHE A 33 4.50 14.14 24.79
C PHE A 33 3.77 12.82 25.06
N THR A 34 2.43 12.84 25.02
CA THR A 34 1.58 11.63 25.12
C THR A 34 0.61 11.44 23.96
N SER A 35 0.50 12.40 23.05
CA SER A 35 -0.50 12.42 21.98
C SER A 35 -0.12 11.61 20.72
N LEU A 36 -1.14 11.21 19.95
CA LEU A 36 -0.96 10.44 18.72
C LEU A 36 -0.17 11.20 17.65
N GLU A 37 -0.35 12.52 17.54
CA GLU A 37 0.39 13.34 16.56
C GLU A 37 1.89 13.36 16.90
N ALA A 38 2.22 13.46 18.20
CA ALA A 38 3.60 13.47 18.65
C ALA A 38 4.28 12.10 18.43
N LEU A 39 3.57 11.00 18.68
CA LEU A 39 4.06 9.65 18.39
C LEU A 39 4.34 9.47 16.89
N LYS A 40 3.42 9.93 16.03
CA LYS A 40 3.60 9.87 14.57
C LYS A 40 4.79 10.71 14.10
N GLU A 41 4.88 11.96 14.56
CA GLU A 41 5.94 12.89 14.16
C GLU A 41 7.34 12.45 14.66
N ILE A 42 7.47 11.99 15.90
CA ILE A 42 8.76 11.64 16.50
C ILE A 42 9.28 10.26 16.04
N TYR A 43 8.38 9.29 15.78
CA TYR A 43 8.78 7.89 15.56
C TYR A 43 8.39 7.30 14.19
N THR A 44 7.29 7.72 13.54
CA THR A 44 6.81 7.06 12.30
C THR A 44 7.08 7.84 11.02
N SER A 45 7.30 9.15 11.08
CA SER A 45 7.51 10.01 9.92
C SER A 45 8.76 9.59 9.11
N GLY A 46 8.55 8.87 8.00
CA GLY A 46 9.56 8.23 7.16
C GLY A 46 10.47 9.17 6.35
N GLY A 47 11.04 10.19 6.97
CA GLY A 47 11.83 11.23 6.31
C GLY A 47 12.23 12.41 7.21
N SER A 48 11.74 12.46 8.45
CA SER A 48 11.88 13.62 9.32
C SER A 48 13.31 13.86 9.84
N GLY A 49 14.13 12.83 10.03
CA GLY A 49 15.55 12.95 10.43
C GLY A 49 15.81 13.02 11.94
N TYR A 50 14.84 12.60 12.78
CA TYR A 50 15.05 12.49 14.23
C TYR A 50 16.06 11.39 14.56
N ASP A 51 17.24 11.73 15.06
CA ASP A 51 18.24 10.73 15.51
C ASP A 51 18.10 10.37 16.99
N LYS A 52 18.60 9.19 17.37
CA LYS A 52 18.61 8.78 18.79
C LYS A 52 19.64 9.64 19.53
N THR A 53 19.31 10.12 20.72
CA THR A 53 20.29 10.85 21.54
C THR A 53 21.36 9.90 22.08
N GLU A 54 22.48 10.46 22.51
CA GLU A 54 23.61 9.76 23.13
C GLU A 54 23.25 9.00 24.41
N PHE A 55 22.03 9.17 24.95
CA PHE A 55 21.36 8.25 25.88
C PHE A 55 21.49 6.78 25.45
N TYR A 56 21.36 6.48 24.15
CA TYR A 56 21.44 5.11 23.64
C TYR A 56 22.85 4.50 23.69
N THR A 57 23.86 5.28 24.07
CA THR A 57 25.21 4.77 24.39
C THR A 57 25.24 3.96 25.69
N LEU A 58 24.20 4.04 26.53
CA LEU A 58 24.03 3.18 27.71
C LEU A 58 23.91 1.68 27.36
N PHE A 59 23.63 1.34 26.09
CA PHE A 59 23.35 -0.02 25.60
C PHE A 59 24.37 -0.52 24.56
N THR A 60 25.60 0.00 24.57
CA THR A 60 26.69 -0.54 23.73
C THR A 60 27.24 -1.82 24.33
N GLN A 61 27.36 -2.88 23.54
CA GLN A 61 27.92 -4.17 23.97
C GLN A 61 29.35 -4.34 23.48
N PHE A 62 30.25 -4.82 24.33
CA PHE A 62 31.69 -5.01 24.02
C PHE A 62 32.41 -3.76 23.45
N GLY A 63 31.91 -2.56 23.74
CA GLY A 63 32.40 -1.30 23.17
C GLY A 63 31.88 -0.99 21.74
N VAL A 64 31.08 -1.87 21.17
CA VAL A 64 30.47 -1.76 19.84
C VAL A 64 29.06 -1.17 19.93
N ARG A 65 28.66 -0.37 18.93
CA ARG A 65 27.26 0.04 18.74
C ARG A 65 26.51 -1.03 17.96
N THR A 66 25.55 -1.65 18.63
CA THR A 66 24.55 -2.56 18.05
C THR A 66 23.50 -1.81 17.24
N MET A 67 22.61 -2.52 16.56
CA MET A 67 21.45 -1.95 15.87
C MET A 67 20.58 -1.12 16.84
N PHE A 68 20.35 -1.59 18.07
CA PHE A 68 19.61 -0.82 19.07
C PHE A 68 20.35 0.45 19.53
N SER A 69 21.66 0.37 19.78
CA SER A 69 22.48 1.50 20.27
C SER A 69 23.03 2.43 19.17
N THR A 70 22.72 2.15 17.89
CA THR A 70 23.10 3.00 16.75
C THR A 70 22.25 4.28 16.71
N LEU A 71 22.93 5.43 16.74
CA LEU A 71 22.32 6.76 16.88
C LEU A 71 21.73 7.29 15.58
N VAL A 72 22.50 7.21 14.49
CA VAL A 72 22.18 7.76 13.17
C VAL A 72 21.23 6.82 12.41
N LYS A 73 20.23 7.39 11.75
CA LYS A 73 19.13 6.66 11.08
C LYS A 73 19.63 5.70 10.01
N ASP A 74 20.57 6.13 9.18
CA ASP A 74 20.93 5.38 7.99
C ASP A 74 21.82 4.18 8.35
N ASN A 75 22.79 4.36 9.25
CA ASN A 75 23.59 3.27 9.84
C ASN A 75 22.70 2.22 10.53
N HIS A 76 21.67 2.66 11.27
CA HIS A 76 20.69 1.77 11.88
C HIS A 76 19.88 1.00 10.83
N SER A 77 19.52 1.67 9.73
CA SER A 77 18.75 1.08 8.63
C SER A 77 19.56 0.05 7.85
N GLN A 78 20.88 0.27 7.69
CA GLN A 78 21.82 -0.71 7.15
C GLN A 78 21.90 -1.94 8.05
N LYS A 79 22.29 -1.79 9.33
CA LYS A 79 22.39 -2.91 10.29
C LYS A 79 21.11 -3.73 10.38
N LYS A 80 19.94 -3.08 10.40
CA LYS A 80 18.64 -3.77 10.46
C LYS A 80 18.40 -4.72 9.28
N ARG A 81 18.94 -4.47 8.08
CA ARG A 81 18.76 -5.36 6.90
C ARG A 81 19.34 -6.76 7.12
N HIS A 82 20.44 -6.88 7.85
CA HIS A 82 21.10 -8.17 8.15
C HIS A 82 20.42 -8.91 9.31
N ILE A 83 19.85 -8.16 10.26
CA ILE A 83 19.27 -8.67 11.50
C ILE A 83 17.78 -9.02 11.36
N ALA A 84 17.04 -8.34 10.48
CA ALA A 84 15.58 -8.54 10.37
C ALA A 84 15.17 -9.92 9.80
N GLY A 85 16.07 -10.61 9.07
CA GLY A 85 15.79 -11.91 8.45
C GLY A 85 15.32 -12.98 9.45
N PRO A 86 16.14 -13.36 10.46
CA PRO A 86 15.76 -14.32 11.51
C PRO A 86 14.42 -14.03 12.20
N TYR A 87 14.06 -12.75 12.38
CA TYR A 87 12.84 -12.31 13.05
C TYR A 87 11.64 -12.11 12.12
N ALA A 88 11.71 -12.50 10.85
CA ALA A 88 10.53 -12.53 9.99
C ALA A 88 9.63 -13.74 10.34
N ASN A 89 8.30 -13.59 10.28
CA ASN A 89 7.34 -14.67 10.61
C ASN A 89 7.64 -15.99 9.88
N THR A 90 8.07 -15.94 8.62
CA THR A 90 8.45 -17.12 7.83
C THR A 90 9.66 -17.89 8.38
N ASN A 91 10.48 -17.26 9.23
CA ASN A 91 11.62 -17.87 9.91
C ASN A 91 11.31 -18.22 11.37
N ILE A 92 10.46 -17.45 12.05
CA ILE A 92 9.97 -17.73 13.41
C ILE A 92 9.07 -18.97 13.42
N LEU A 93 8.14 -19.08 12.47
CA LEU A 93 7.20 -20.20 12.37
C LEU A 93 7.83 -21.52 11.87
N ARG A 94 9.16 -21.57 11.71
CA ARG A 94 9.87 -22.80 11.33
C ARG A 94 9.73 -23.87 12.44
N PRO A 95 9.53 -25.15 12.09
CA PRO A 95 9.35 -26.22 13.07
C PRO A 95 10.47 -26.32 14.13
N GLN A 96 11.70 -25.97 13.77
CA GLN A 96 12.86 -25.97 14.68
C GLN A 96 12.75 -24.87 15.76
N VAL A 97 12.22 -23.70 15.41
CA VAL A 97 12.07 -22.54 16.31
C VAL A 97 10.86 -22.73 17.21
N ILE A 98 9.69 -23.02 16.63
CA ILE A 98 8.45 -23.31 17.40
C ILE A 98 8.61 -24.57 18.25
N GLY A 99 9.31 -25.59 17.75
CA GLY A 99 9.66 -26.78 18.52
C GLY A 99 10.53 -26.44 19.74
N GLY A 100 11.54 -25.58 19.55
CA GLY A 100 12.37 -25.06 20.64
C GLY A 100 11.54 -24.34 21.71
N ILE A 101 10.69 -23.38 21.33
CA ILE A 101 9.83 -22.64 22.27
C ILE A 101 8.90 -23.61 23.03
N ARG A 102 8.28 -24.56 22.32
CA ARG A 102 7.39 -25.57 22.93
C ARG A 102 8.13 -26.48 23.93
N GLU A 103 9.37 -26.85 23.64
CA GLU A 103 10.23 -27.62 24.56
C GLU A 103 10.49 -26.85 25.86
N ARG A 104 10.90 -25.57 25.77
CA ARG A 104 11.13 -24.72 26.96
C ARG A 104 9.83 -24.47 27.73
N ALA A 105 8.71 -24.28 27.04
CA ALA A 105 7.41 -24.09 27.68
C ALA A 105 6.97 -25.34 28.44
N ASN A 106 7.17 -26.53 27.87
CA ASN A 106 6.94 -27.81 28.55
C ASN A 106 7.87 -27.98 29.77
N ALA A 107 9.14 -27.56 29.68
CA ALA A 107 10.07 -27.61 30.80
C ALA A 107 9.65 -26.68 31.96
N PHE A 108 9.23 -25.45 31.66
CA PHE A 108 8.69 -24.53 32.68
C PHE A 108 7.43 -25.09 33.33
N VAL A 109 6.51 -25.62 32.52
CA VAL A 109 5.27 -26.25 32.97
C VAL A 109 5.54 -27.49 33.84
N LYS A 110 6.56 -28.28 33.52
CA LYS A 110 7.03 -29.37 34.37
C LYS A 110 7.41 -28.86 35.77
N LYS A 111 8.19 -27.77 35.89
CA LYS A 111 8.51 -27.13 37.19
C LYS A 111 7.26 -26.69 37.94
N CYS A 112 6.28 -26.11 37.25
CA CYS A 112 4.98 -25.76 37.87
C CYS A 112 4.25 -27.00 38.42
N THR A 113 4.25 -28.13 37.70
CA THR A 113 3.63 -29.37 38.17
C THR A 113 4.39 -30.05 39.31
N GLU A 114 5.73 -30.00 39.31
CA GLU A 114 6.59 -30.52 40.39
C GLU A 114 6.47 -29.68 41.68
N ALA A 115 6.17 -28.38 41.55
CA ALA A 115 5.91 -27.48 42.67
C ALA A 115 4.48 -27.59 43.24
N ARG A 116 3.63 -28.51 42.77
CA ARG A 116 2.23 -28.65 43.22
C ARG A 116 2.15 -28.85 44.74
N GLY A 117 1.46 -27.94 45.43
CA GLY A 117 1.35 -27.91 46.90
C GLY A 117 2.46 -27.13 47.61
N LYS A 118 3.40 -26.53 46.87
CA LYS A 118 4.45 -25.62 47.35
C LYS A 118 4.32 -24.26 46.64
N SER A 119 5.06 -23.26 47.08
CA SER A 119 5.24 -22.00 46.34
C SER A 119 6.36 -22.11 45.31
N LEU A 120 6.23 -21.40 44.20
CA LEU A 120 7.22 -21.27 43.14
C LEU A 120 7.38 -19.78 42.79
N ASP A 121 8.62 -19.32 42.58
CA ASP A 121 8.90 -17.94 42.19
C ASP A 121 8.70 -17.76 40.69
N ALA A 122 7.52 -17.26 40.31
CA ALA A 122 7.15 -17.10 38.91
C ALA A 122 8.12 -16.19 38.13
N TYR A 123 8.70 -15.17 38.76
CA TYR A 123 9.65 -14.27 38.09
C TYR A 123 10.90 -15.03 37.67
N VAL A 124 11.51 -15.78 38.59
CA VAL A 124 12.71 -16.58 38.35
C VAL A 124 12.51 -17.54 37.18
N TYR A 125 11.48 -18.39 37.23
CA TYR A 125 11.28 -19.41 36.19
C TYR A 125 10.80 -18.84 34.85
N LEU A 126 10.09 -17.69 34.84
CA LEU A 126 9.73 -17.01 33.59
C LEU A 126 10.92 -16.30 32.93
N HIS A 127 11.86 -15.78 33.72
CA HIS A 127 13.12 -15.24 33.18
C HIS A 127 14.05 -16.36 32.69
N CYS A 128 14.07 -17.53 33.34
CA CYS A 128 14.72 -18.73 32.78
C CYS A 128 14.09 -19.15 31.45
N PHE A 129 12.76 -19.25 31.37
CA PHE A 129 12.05 -19.57 30.13
C PHE A 129 12.37 -18.56 29.01
N ALA A 130 12.34 -17.26 29.30
CA ALA A 130 12.66 -16.20 28.33
C ALA A 130 14.13 -16.25 27.88
N LEU A 131 15.06 -16.48 28.81
CA LEU A 131 16.48 -16.67 28.49
C LEU A 131 16.68 -17.88 27.56
N ASP A 132 16.09 -19.03 27.90
CA ASP A 132 16.26 -20.28 27.15
C ASP A 132 15.61 -20.26 25.77
N CYS A 133 14.57 -19.45 25.56
CA CYS A 133 14.00 -19.21 24.24
C CYS A 133 14.87 -18.25 23.42
N ALA A 134 15.27 -17.12 24.01
CA ALA A 134 16.13 -16.14 23.35
C ALA A 134 17.49 -16.74 22.94
N SER A 135 18.16 -17.45 23.85
CA SER A 135 19.46 -18.09 23.58
C SER A 135 19.35 -19.20 22.52
N GLN A 136 18.26 -19.98 22.51
CA GLN A 136 17.95 -20.96 21.46
C GLN A 136 17.78 -20.27 20.09
N HIS A 137 17.06 -19.16 19.98
CA HIS A 137 16.94 -18.43 18.70
C HIS A 137 18.26 -17.78 18.25
N LEU A 138 19.13 -17.38 19.19
CA LEU A 138 20.36 -16.66 18.89
C LEU A 138 21.55 -17.57 18.59
N LEU A 139 21.68 -18.70 19.30
CA LEU A 139 22.95 -19.45 19.46
C LEU A 139 22.86 -20.96 19.22
N HIS A 140 21.68 -21.53 18.89
CA HIS A 140 21.52 -22.99 18.73
C HIS A 140 22.58 -23.64 17.82
N PRO A 141 23.18 -24.79 18.21
CA PRO A 141 22.81 -25.66 19.34
C PRO A 141 23.29 -25.19 20.73
N TYR A 142 24.03 -24.09 20.82
CA TYR A 142 24.64 -23.56 22.04
C TYR A 142 23.71 -22.63 22.84
N GLY A 143 22.41 -22.92 22.83
CA GLY A 143 21.44 -22.23 23.69
C GLY A 143 21.53 -22.69 25.15
N THR A 144 20.91 -21.93 26.04
CA THR A 144 20.83 -22.20 27.48
C THR A 144 19.68 -23.13 27.84
N HIS A 145 19.82 -23.79 28.98
CA HIS A 145 18.80 -24.62 29.62
C HIS A 145 18.65 -24.27 31.13
N SER A 146 18.60 -22.97 31.45
CA SER A 146 18.57 -22.40 32.80
C SER A 146 17.38 -22.84 33.68
N LEU A 147 16.34 -23.45 33.10
CA LEU A 147 15.27 -24.12 33.85
C LEU A 147 15.76 -25.42 34.55
N ASP A 148 16.74 -26.12 33.99
CA ASP A 148 17.21 -27.44 34.43
C ASP A 148 18.72 -27.50 34.76
N ASP A 149 19.53 -26.53 34.31
CA ASP A 149 20.98 -26.45 34.56
C ASP A 149 21.35 -25.29 35.52
N GLU A 150 22.21 -25.58 36.52
CA GLU A 150 22.61 -24.64 37.58
C GLU A 150 23.63 -23.58 37.11
N GLN A 151 24.38 -23.85 36.04
CA GLN A 151 25.36 -22.91 35.48
C GLN A 151 24.67 -21.87 34.60
N ASP A 152 23.70 -22.28 33.78
CA ASP A 152 22.84 -21.39 33.01
C ASP A 152 21.85 -20.62 33.90
N PHE A 153 21.40 -21.20 35.01
CA PHE A 153 20.62 -20.48 36.03
C PHE A 153 21.38 -19.25 36.56
N LYS A 154 22.69 -19.37 36.82
CA LYS A 154 23.54 -18.24 37.25
C LYS A 154 23.70 -17.17 36.18
N LEU A 155 23.55 -17.52 34.90
CA LEU A 155 23.50 -16.55 33.79
C LEU A 155 22.20 -15.74 33.86
N MET A 156 21.06 -16.39 34.09
CA MET A 156 19.76 -15.72 34.33
C MET A 156 19.85 -14.78 35.54
N GLU A 157 20.42 -15.22 36.67
CA GLU A 157 20.60 -14.37 37.86
C GLU A 157 21.52 -13.17 37.59
N GLU A 158 22.63 -13.37 36.86
CA GLU A 158 23.56 -12.30 36.50
C GLU A 158 22.93 -11.24 35.60
N GLN A 159 22.04 -11.61 34.67
CA GLN A 159 21.32 -10.64 33.84
C GLN A 159 20.22 -9.94 34.64
N SER A 160 19.30 -10.71 35.24
CA SER A 160 18.03 -10.20 35.78
C SER A 160 18.17 -9.36 37.06
N TYR A 161 19.26 -9.51 37.82
CA TYR A 161 19.45 -8.82 39.11
C TYR A 161 20.58 -7.77 39.12
N HIS A 162 21.24 -7.52 37.99
CA HIS A 162 22.43 -6.67 37.96
C HIS A 162 22.12 -5.16 37.82
N ASN A 163 22.40 -4.39 38.87
CA ASN A 163 22.12 -2.94 38.94
C ASN A 163 23.14 -2.06 38.17
N SER A 164 23.42 -2.41 36.92
CA SER A 164 24.30 -1.64 36.00
C SER A 164 23.75 -0.24 35.72
N LEU A 165 22.42 -0.07 35.74
CA LEU A 165 21.75 1.15 35.31
C LEU A 165 22.23 2.40 36.07
N LYS A 166 22.39 2.33 37.40
CA LYS A 166 22.90 3.47 38.19
C LYS A 166 24.33 3.85 37.82
N GLN A 167 25.19 2.86 37.57
CA GLN A 167 26.56 3.13 37.13
C GLN A 167 26.59 3.69 35.72
N ASN A 168 25.86 3.09 34.77
CA ASN A 168 25.81 3.54 33.39
C ASN A 168 25.21 4.96 33.28
N LEU A 169 24.18 5.29 34.07
CA LEU A 169 23.67 6.66 34.22
C LEU A 169 24.72 7.62 34.78
N ALA A 170 25.55 7.19 35.74
CA ALA A 170 26.67 8.00 36.21
C ALA A 170 27.74 8.23 35.12
N LYS A 171 28.05 7.22 34.29
CA LYS A 171 28.93 7.39 33.11
C LYS A 171 28.37 8.38 32.10
N TYR A 172 27.07 8.29 31.82
CA TYR A 172 26.39 9.17 30.87
C TYR A 172 26.26 10.62 31.36
N ARG A 173 25.93 10.84 32.65
CA ARG A 173 25.79 12.18 33.21
C ARG A 173 27.13 12.84 33.59
N TRP A 174 28.15 12.07 34.00
CA TRP A 174 29.44 12.59 34.46
C TRP A 174 30.65 11.78 33.94
N PRO A 175 30.88 11.70 32.61
CA PRO A 175 31.88 10.81 32.00
C PRO A 175 33.32 11.02 32.48
N LYS A 176 33.68 12.27 32.85
CA LYS A 176 35.00 12.59 33.42
C LYS A 176 35.16 12.10 34.87
N LEU A 177 34.09 12.11 35.65
CA LEU A 177 34.10 11.65 37.04
C LEU A 177 34.04 10.11 37.09
N SER A 178 33.20 9.49 36.26
CA SER A 178 33.07 8.04 36.19
C SER A 178 34.38 7.37 35.73
N SER A 179 35.11 7.93 34.77
CA SER A 179 36.39 7.35 34.32
C SER A 179 37.49 7.41 35.38
N TRP A 180 37.40 8.36 36.32
CA TRP A 180 38.26 8.40 37.50
C TRP A 180 37.82 7.41 38.57
N VAL A 181 36.50 7.30 38.83
CA VAL A 181 35.92 6.33 39.76
C VAL A 181 36.17 4.89 39.31
N GLU A 182 36.07 4.57 38.02
CA GLU A 182 36.31 3.21 37.48
C GLU A 182 37.78 2.76 37.55
N ARG A 183 38.72 3.70 37.58
CA ARG A 183 40.14 3.42 37.87
C ARG A 183 40.38 3.01 39.33
N ILE A 184 39.47 3.34 40.24
CA ILE A 184 39.59 3.10 41.69
C ILE A 184 38.66 1.96 42.14
N LEU A 185 37.46 1.88 41.57
CA LEU A 185 36.44 0.86 41.82
C LEU A 185 36.16 0.11 40.52
N LYS A 186 36.78 -1.06 40.35
CA LYS A 186 36.45 -1.96 39.24
C LYS A 186 35.01 -2.47 39.41
N PRO A 187 34.09 -2.22 38.47
CA PRO A 187 32.78 -2.85 38.51
C PRO A 187 32.91 -4.36 38.31
N ARG A 188 32.01 -5.14 38.90
CA ARG A 188 31.78 -6.53 38.47
C ARG A 188 31.15 -6.47 37.07
N PRO A 189 31.75 -7.09 36.04
CA PRO A 189 31.09 -7.24 34.75
C PRO A 189 30.00 -8.31 34.83
N SER A 190 29.08 -8.30 33.86
CA SER A 190 28.25 -9.47 33.51
C SER A 190 29.12 -10.53 32.83
N GLN A 191 30.04 -11.14 33.60
CA GLN A 191 31.11 -11.96 33.08
C GLN A 191 30.59 -13.28 32.51
N ILE A 192 29.57 -13.89 33.11
CA ILE A 192 29.03 -15.20 32.68
C ILE A 192 28.34 -15.06 31.33
N ALA A 193 27.39 -14.13 31.19
CA ALA A 193 26.66 -13.94 29.94
C ALA A 193 27.58 -13.45 28.80
N ASN A 194 28.50 -12.53 29.10
CA ASN A 194 29.48 -12.04 28.13
C ASN A 194 30.38 -13.18 27.62
N THR A 195 30.91 -14.01 28.52
CA THR A 195 31.75 -15.16 28.15
C THR A 195 30.95 -16.21 27.38
N HIS A 196 29.69 -16.48 27.74
CA HIS A 196 28.83 -17.41 27.02
C HIS A 196 28.61 -16.97 25.55
N VAL A 197 28.19 -15.72 25.31
CA VAL A 197 27.98 -15.19 23.95
C VAL A 197 29.28 -15.11 23.15
N LEU A 198 30.40 -14.71 23.77
CA LEU A 198 31.70 -14.68 23.11
C LEU A 198 32.16 -16.09 22.71
N ASN A 199 32.06 -17.09 23.60
CA ASN A 199 32.41 -18.48 23.31
C ASN A 199 31.52 -19.08 22.21
N ALA A 200 30.23 -18.75 22.19
CA ALA A 200 29.32 -19.15 21.12
C ALA A 200 29.69 -18.50 19.78
N SER A 201 30.17 -17.24 19.78
CA SER A 201 30.62 -16.54 18.55
C SER A 201 31.86 -17.15 17.88
N GLU A 202 32.58 -18.05 18.56
CA GLU A 202 33.69 -18.82 18.01
C GLU A 202 33.26 -20.12 17.31
N LYS A 203 32.00 -20.53 17.46
CA LYS A 203 31.44 -21.74 16.87
C LYS A 203 31.06 -21.52 15.41
N MET A 204 31.13 -22.58 14.62
CA MET A 204 30.86 -22.58 13.17
C MET A 204 29.70 -23.52 12.78
N ASP A 205 29.33 -24.44 13.67
CA ASP A 205 28.29 -25.46 13.52
C ASP A 205 26.94 -24.99 14.10
N LEU A 206 26.59 -23.73 13.83
CA LEU A 206 25.35 -23.10 14.26
C LEU A 206 24.19 -23.46 13.33
N GLY A 207 22.98 -23.54 13.88
CA GLY A 207 21.76 -23.75 13.09
C GLY A 207 21.51 -22.58 12.15
N GLU A 208 21.20 -22.85 10.87
CA GLU A 208 21.06 -21.81 9.84
C GLU A 208 19.98 -20.74 10.12
N TYR A 209 19.04 -21.04 11.01
CA TYR A 209 17.96 -20.16 11.42
C TYR A 209 18.37 -19.14 12.49
N THR A 210 19.52 -19.33 13.13
CA THR A 210 19.98 -18.49 14.24
C THR A 210 20.48 -17.13 13.78
N LEU A 211 20.35 -16.11 14.64
CA LEU A 211 20.91 -14.78 14.35
C LEU A 211 22.43 -14.83 14.15
N LEU A 212 23.15 -15.55 15.02
CA LEU A 212 24.61 -15.62 14.97
C LEU A 212 25.10 -16.24 13.65
N PHE A 213 24.47 -17.32 13.17
CA PHE A 213 24.78 -17.89 11.86
C PHE A 213 24.58 -16.87 10.73
N LYS A 214 23.46 -16.14 10.72
CA LYS A 214 23.18 -15.12 9.68
C LYS A 214 24.17 -13.96 9.70
N LEU A 215 24.64 -13.54 10.88
CA LEU A 215 25.65 -12.48 11.00
C LEU A 215 27.03 -12.95 10.53
N GLN A 216 27.46 -14.15 10.93
CA GLN A 216 28.73 -14.75 10.47
C GLN A 216 28.77 -14.99 8.96
N HIS A 217 27.63 -15.36 8.34
CA HIS A 217 27.51 -15.63 6.90
C HIS A 217 26.98 -14.44 6.08
N SER A 218 26.96 -13.24 6.66
CA SER A 218 26.55 -12.02 5.95
C SER A 218 27.61 -11.60 4.93
N LYS A 219 27.19 -11.25 3.71
CA LYS A 219 28.09 -10.76 2.64
C LYS A 219 28.90 -9.53 3.06
N ASP A 220 28.35 -8.72 3.97
CA ASP A 220 28.96 -7.47 4.43
C ASP A 220 29.96 -7.68 5.60
N SER A 221 30.33 -8.93 5.89
CA SER A 221 31.50 -9.31 6.71
C SER A 221 31.55 -8.65 8.11
N PHE A 222 30.53 -8.90 8.93
CA PHE A 222 30.54 -8.52 10.36
C PHE A 222 31.78 -9.12 11.05
N GLN A 223 32.53 -8.30 11.79
CA GLN A 223 33.59 -8.85 12.64
C GLN A 223 32.97 -9.73 13.74
N ARG A 224 33.67 -10.77 14.19
CA ARG A 224 33.18 -11.69 15.25
C ARG A 224 32.67 -10.93 16.48
N ILE A 225 33.38 -9.88 16.90
CA ILE A 225 33.00 -9.04 18.05
C ILE A 225 31.72 -8.22 17.81
N GLU A 226 31.44 -7.83 16.57
CA GLU A 226 30.20 -7.14 16.20
C GLU A 226 29.02 -8.12 16.19
N ALA A 227 29.20 -9.31 15.62
CA ALA A 227 28.19 -10.37 15.65
C ALA A 227 27.86 -10.79 17.10
N ALA A 228 28.88 -10.94 17.96
CA ALA A 228 28.70 -11.17 19.38
C ALA A 228 27.97 -10.01 20.08
N ALA A 229 28.30 -8.75 19.75
CA ALA A 229 27.65 -7.57 20.32
C ALA A 229 26.15 -7.51 19.99
N GLU A 230 25.76 -7.73 18.72
CA GLU A 230 24.35 -7.80 18.33
C GLU A 230 23.63 -8.96 19.04
N CYS A 231 24.27 -10.14 19.18
CA CYS A 231 23.68 -11.26 19.91
C CYS A 231 23.51 -10.98 21.40
N MET A 232 24.48 -10.33 22.06
CA MET A 232 24.38 -9.96 23.49
C MET A 232 23.27 -8.94 23.75
N ASP A 233 23.11 -7.94 22.87
CA ASP A 233 22.06 -6.93 22.95
C ASP A 233 20.66 -7.55 22.74
N HIS A 234 20.56 -8.50 21.80
CA HIS A 234 19.32 -9.26 21.59
C HIS A 234 19.01 -10.26 22.73
N LEU A 235 20.02 -10.87 23.35
CA LEU A 235 19.85 -11.76 24.50
C LEU A 235 19.34 -10.99 25.73
N ALA A 236 20.00 -9.87 26.05
CA ALA A 236 19.60 -8.97 27.14
C ALA A 236 18.22 -8.32 26.89
N ALA A 237 17.88 -8.01 25.64
CA ALA A 237 16.54 -7.55 25.30
C ALA A 237 15.49 -8.67 25.45
N GLY A 238 15.83 -9.92 25.07
CA GLY A 238 14.92 -11.07 25.11
C GLY A 238 14.51 -11.49 26.52
N ILE A 239 15.48 -11.58 27.44
CA ILE A 239 15.25 -12.05 28.82
C ILE A 239 14.31 -11.14 29.63
N ASP A 240 14.81 -9.99 30.10
CA ASP A 240 14.10 -9.11 31.05
C ASP A 240 12.73 -8.73 30.51
N THR A 241 12.66 -8.33 29.24
CA THR A 241 11.43 -7.77 28.70
C THR A 241 10.35 -8.83 28.43
N THR A 242 10.69 -10.11 28.18
CA THR A 242 9.70 -11.21 28.04
C THR A 242 9.34 -11.79 29.39
N GLY A 243 10.33 -12.02 30.26
CA GLY A 243 10.13 -12.45 31.64
C GLY A 243 9.19 -11.50 32.39
N ASP A 244 9.37 -10.18 32.22
CA ASP A 244 8.45 -9.15 32.75
C ASP A 244 7.01 -9.33 32.26
N VAL A 245 6.75 -9.36 30.94
CA VAL A 245 5.37 -9.47 30.41
C VAL A 245 4.67 -10.68 30.98
N LEU A 246 5.34 -11.82 30.95
CA LEU A 246 4.77 -13.07 31.44
C LEU A 246 4.54 -12.99 32.96
N THR A 247 5.47 -12.39 33.72
CA THR A 247 5.31 -12.23 35.18
C THR A 247 4.13 -11.31 35.51
N PHE A 248 3.99 -10.18 34.82
CA PHE A 248 2.87 -9.26 35.03
C PHE A 248 1.53 -9.81 34.54
N LEU A 249 1.52 -10.58 33.44
CA LEU A 249 0.35 -11.33 32.98
C LEU A 249 -0.10 -12.36 34.03
N MET A 250 0.83 -13.19 34.53
CA MET A 250 0.53 -14.18 35.57
C MET A 250 0.09 -13.52 36.88
N TYR A 251 0.72 -12.41 37.27
CA TYR A 251 0.30 -11.61 38.41
C TYR A 251 -1.14 -11.11 38.23
N GLN A 252 -1.47 -10.45 37.11
CA GLN A 252 -2.82 -9.93 36.87
C GLN A 252 -3.86 -11.05 36.84
N LEU A 253 -3.60 -12.16 36.14
CA LEU A 253 -4.50 -13.32 36.08
C LEU A 253 -4.65 -14.05 37.43
N SER A 254 -3.77 -13.81 38.41
CA SER A 254 -3.89 -14.36 39.77
C SER A 254 -4.78 -13.53 40.71
N LEU A 255 -5.11 -12.28 40.34
CA LEU A 255 -5.93 -11.40 41.15
C LEU A 255 -7.41 -11.80 41.10
N PRO A 256 -8.18 -11.64 42.20
CA PRO A 256 -9.61 -11.99 42.23
C PRO A 256 -10.45 -11.27 41.17
N GLU A 257 -10.08 -10.03 40.83
CA GLU A 257 -10.72 -9.22 39.78
C GLU A 257 -10.55 -9.79 38.36
N SER A 258 -9.62 -10.74 38.17
CA SER A 258 -9.35 -11.38 36.87
C SER A 258 -9.90 -12.81 36.78
N PHE A 259 -10.70 -13.29 37.74
CA PHE A 259 -11.23 -14.67 37.70
C PHE A 259 -12.14 -14.90 36.49
N ASP A 260 -13.00 -13.95 36.12
CA ASP A 260 -13.84 -14.06 34.91
C ASP A 260 -12.99 -14.11 33.62
N ILE A 261 -11.86 -13.39 33.60
CA ILE A 261 -10.89 -13.41 32.50
C ILE A 261 -10.19 -14.78 32.43
N GLN A 262 -9.80 -15.33 33.58
CA GLN A 262 -9.20 -16.66 33.68
C GLN A 262 -10.17 -17.75 33.21
N ASP A 263 -11.42 -17.74 33.68
CA ASP A 263 -12.43 -18.73 33.29
C ASP A 263 -12.75 -18.67 31.79
N ARG A 264 -12.91 -17.47 31.22
CA ARG A 264 -13.08 -17.29 29.77
C ARG A 264 -11.87 -17.75 28.96
N LEU A 265 -10.65 -17.51 29.44
CA LEU A 265 -9.42 -17.96 28.78
C LEU A 265 -9.28 -19.48 28.80
N ILE A 266 -9.60 -20.11 29.95
CA ILE A 266 -9.65 -21.58 30.09
C ILE A 266 -10.74 -22.16 29.18
N GLN A 267 -11.90 -21.52 29.08
CA GLN A 267 -12.99 -21.95 28.20
C GLN A 267 -12.59 -21.87 26.72
N GLU A 268 -12.01 -20.75 26.28
CA GLU A 268 -11.59 -20.59 24.88
C GLU A 268 -10.53 -21.63 24.49
N VAL A 269 -9.46 -21.75 25.26
CA VAL A 269 -8.36 -22.69 24.97
C VAL A 269 -8.81 -24.14 25.15
N GLY A 270 -9.65 -24.42 26.15
CA GLY A 270 -10.22 -25.74 26.41
C GLY A 270 -11.21 -26.21 25.34
N ALA A 271 -11.90 -25.30 24.66
CA ALA A 271 -12.81 -25.57 23.55
C ALA A 271 -12.13 -25.64 22.17
N ASN A 272 -10.94 -25.04 22.02
CA ASN A 272 -10.24 -24.90 20.74
C ASN A 272 -8.89 -25.64 20.73
N LYS A 273 -8.85 -26.87 21.27
CA LYS A 273 -7.61 -27.66 21.47
C LYS A 273 -6.84 -27.98 20.20
N ASP A 274 -7.55 -28.05 19.07
CA ASP A 274 -7.00 -28.39 17.75
C ASP A 274 -6.66 -27.15 16.91
N LYS A 275 -6.93 -25.94 17.41
CA LYS A 275 -6.57 -24.68 16.76
C LYS A 275 -5.19 -24.21 17.17
N LYS A 276 -4.60 -23.33 16.36
CA LYS A 276 -3.37 -22.64 16.72
C LYS A 276 -3.65 -21.50 17.71
N LEU A 277 -2.63 -21.09 18.45
CA LEU A 277 -2.79 -20.13 19.55
C LEU A 277 -2.98 -18.68 19.08
N ASP A 278 -2.56 -18.37 17.85
CA ASP A 278 -2.83 -17.13 17.13
C ASP A 278 -4.27 -17.04 16.60
N GLU A 279 -4.99 -18.17 16.51
CA GLU A 279 -6.40 -18.26 16.10
C GLU A 279 -7.38 -18.05 17.28
N LEU A 280 -6.88 -17.75 18.48
CA LEU A 280 -7.65 -17.60 19.73
C LEU A 280 -7.85 -16.11 20.09
N PRO A 281 -9.02 -15.51 19.78
CA PRO A 281 -9.20 -14.06 19.87
C PRO A 281 -9.16 -13.51 21.30
N TYR A 282 -9.62 -14.26 22.31
CA TYR A 282 -9.56 -13.80 23.70
C TYR A 282 -8.15 -13.95 24.30
N LEU A 283 -7.42 -15.02 23.99
CA LEU A 283 -5.99 -15.12 24.29
C LEU A 283 -5.20 -13.95 23.67
N HIS A 284 -5.45 -13.62 22.40
CA HIS A 284 -4.83 -12.46 21.75
C HIS A 284 -5.20 -11.14 22.44
N ALA A 285 -6.47 -10.98 22.86
CA ALA A 285 -6.95 -9.82 23.60
C ALA A 285 -6.27 -9.66 24.98
N VAL A 286 -6.13 -10.75 25.74
CA VAL A 286 -5.45 -10.78 27.04
C VAL A 286 -3.97 -10.40 26.89
N ILE A 287 -3.27 -10.94 25.88
CA ILE A 287 -1.86 -10.65 25.62
C ILE A 287 -1.65 -9.19 25.19
N LYS A 288 -2.50 -8.68 24.29
CA LYS A 288 -2.49 -7.26 23.89
C LYS A 288 -2.71 -6.34 25.07
N GLU A 289 -3.64 -6.67 25.96
CA GLU A 289 -3.92 -5.88 27.15
C GLU A 289 -2.78 -5.90 28.16
N SER A 290 -2.11 -7.05 28.36
CA SER A 290 -0.91 -7.13 29.19
C SER A 290 0.22 -6.25 28.67
N LEU A 291 0.49 -6.27 27.37
CA LEU A 291 1.51 -5.41 26.74
C LEU A 291 1.11 -3.91 26.78
N ARG A 292 -0.18 -3.59 26.76
CA ARG A 292 -0.69 -2.22 26.93
C ARG A 292 -0.54 -1.73 28.38
N TYR A 293 -0.96 -2.54 29.34
CA TYR A 293 -1.07 -2.15 30.74
C TYR A 293 0.28 -2.23 31.47
N PHE A 294 1.11 -3.22 31.12
CA PHE A 294 2.47 -3.47 31.59
C PHE A 294 3.52 -3.45 30.45
N PRO A 295 3.71 -2.33 29.74
CA PRO A 295 4.71 -2.21 28.67
C PRO A 295 6.14 -2.45 29.21
N PRO A 296 6.91 -3.41 28.66
CA PRO A 296 8.23 -3.80 29.17
C PRO A 296 9.32 -2.74 29.01
N ILE A 297 9.14 -1.80 28.08
CA ILE A 297 9.97 -0.61 27.97
C ILE A 297 9.14 0.57 28.52
N PRO A 298 9.11 0.75 29.85
CA PRO A 298 8.19 1.63 30.55
C PRO A 298 8.33 3.13 30.22
N MET A 299 9.47 3.52 29.67
CA MET A 299 10.13 4.82 29.85
C MET A 299 10.22 5.65 28.56
N SER A 300 10.71 6.89 28.68
CA SER A 300 10.90 7.81 27.56
C SER A 300 11.89 7.28 26.50
N GLN A 301 11.55 7.40 25.21
CA GLN A 301 12.45 7.04 24.10
C GLN A 301 13.01 8.30 23.40
N PRO A 302 14.11 8.92 23.88
CA PRO A 302 14.53 10.25 23.43
C PRO A 302 15.03 10.31 21.98
N ARG A 303 14.71 11.40 21.31
CA ARG A 303 15.16 11.75 19.95
C ARG A 303 15.60 13.21 19.89
N TYR A 304 16.57 13.52 19.04
CA TYR A 304 16.89 14.89 18.69
C TYR A 304 15.93 15.43 17.63
N VAL A 305 15.40 16.63 17.86
CA VAL A 305 14.70 17.38 16.82
C VAL A 305 15.70 17.74 15.72
N PRO A 306 15.43 17.36 14.46
CA PRO A 306 16.29 17.60 13.30
C PRO A 306 16.50 19.09 12.99
N ALA A 307 17.45 19.37 12.09
CA ALA A 307 17.68 20.70 11.54
C ALA A 307 16.39 21.34 10.99
N GLY A 308 16.26 22.65 11.19
CA GLY A 308 15.06 23.43 10.87
C GLY A 308 13.98 23.45 11.98
N GLY A 309 14.07 22.58 12.99
CA GLY A 309 13.01 22.44 14.00
C GLY A 309 11.77 21.74 13.45
N ARG A 310 10.81 21.38 14.32
CA ARG A 310 9.60 20.64 13.95
C ARG A 310 8.39 21.12 14.76
N ILE A 311 7.19 21.00 14.19
CA ILE A 311 5.95 21.29 14.92
C ILE A 311 5.43 19.97 15.49
N ILE A 312 5.37 19.85 16.81
CA ILE A 312 4.94 18.64 17.51
C ILE A 312 3.76 19.00 18.41
N HIS A 313 2.60 18.37 18.17
CA HIS A 313 1.33 18.67 18.84
C HIS A 313 1.04 20.19 18.95
N GLY A 314 1.16 20.89 17.81
CA GLY A 314 0.94 22.34 17.70
C GLY A 314 2.11 23.24 18.10
N TYR A 315 3.08 22.76 18.88
CA TYR A 315 4.22 23.57 19.35
C TYR A 315 5.42 23.47 18.40
N PHE A 316 6.00 24.61 18.01
CA PHE A 316 7.29 24.60 17.32
C PHE A 316 8.42 24.30 18.31
N ILE A 317 9.13 23.20 18.08
CA ILE A 317 10.27 22.76 18.86
C ILE A 317 11.55 22.98 18.04
N ALA A 318 12.55 23.64 18.64
CA ALA A 318 13.79 24.00 17.95
C ALA A 318 14.68 22.78 17.66
N ALA A 319 15.48 22.86 16.59
CA ALA A 319 16.52 21.87 16.27
C ALA A 319 17.47 21.63 17.46
N GLY A 320 17.89 20.38 17.68
CA GLY A 320 18.73 20.01 18.82
C GLY A 320 18.00 19.87 20.16
N THR A 321 16.71 20.18 20.24
CA THR A 321 15.89 19.86 21.42
C THR A 321 15.69 18.35 21.52
N ILE A 322 15.68 17.80 22.72
CA ILE A 322 15.34 16.40 22.99
C ILE A 322 13.82 16.28 23.12
N VAL A 323 13.21 15.36 22.36
CA VAL A 323 11.77 15.05 22.44
C VAL A 323 11.53 13.56 22.67
N SER A 324 10.47 13.22 23.40
CA SER A 324 10.15 11.82 23.71
C SER A 324 8.68 11.57 24.07
N CYS A 325 8.20 10.36 23.81
CA CYS A 325 7.02 9.78 24.45
C CYS A 325 7.44 8.62 25.37
N GLN A 326 6.62 8.29 26.38
CA GLN A 326 6.78 7.09 27.21
C GLN A 326 5.50 6.23 27.19
N ALA A 327 5.64 4.92 26.99
CA ALA A 327 4.50 4.01 26.80
C ALA A 327 3.50 4.06 27.96
N HIS A 328 4.00 4.25 29.18
CA HIS A 328 3.20 4.38 30.40
C HIS A 328 2.09 5.43 30.31
N SER A 329 2.47 6.67 29.99
CA SER A 329 1.55 7.80 29.97
C SER A 329 0.72 7.81 28.70
N VAL A 330 1.28 7.34 27.57
CA VAL A 330 0.52 7.14 26.32
C VAL A 330 -0.64 6.17 26.53
N HIS A 331 -0.37 4.98 27.09
CA HIS A 331 -1.39 3.94 27.24
C HIS A 331 -2.41 4.19 28.36
N ARG A 332 -2.14 5.13 29.28
CA ARG A 332 -2.98 5.43 30.46
C ARG A 332 -3.75 6.75 30.38
N LEU A 333 -3.25 7.76 29.66
CA LEU A 333 -3.87 9.09 29.60
C LEU A 333 -4.72 9.35 28.34
N ASN A 334 -4.61 8.53 27.29
CA ASN A 334 -5.42 8.69 26.09
C ASN A 334 -6.77 7.95 26.23
N GLU A 335 -7.61 8.41 27.16
CA GLU A 335 -8.92 7.84 27.49
C GLU A 335 -9.88 7.71 26.29
N SER A 336 -9.74 8.56 25.26
CA SER A 336 -10.52 8.47 24.02
C SER A 336 -10.21 7.24 23.15
N VAL A 337 -9.10 6.55 23.43
CA VAL A 337 -8.66 5.34 22.70
C VAL A 337 -8.54 4.15 23.64
N PHE A 338 -7.99 4.36 24.83
CA PHE A 338 -7.93 3.37 25.91
C PHE A 338 -8.87 3.81 27.04
N GLU A 339 -10.17 3.65 26.81
CA GLU A 339 -11.24 3.92 27.79
C GLU A 339 -10.97 3.18 29.11
N LYS A 340 -10.97 3.89 30.24
CA LYS A 340 -10.44 3.40 31.51
C LYS A 340 -9.01 2.89 31.33
N GLY A 341 -8.09 3.76 30.92
CA GLY A 341 -6.71 3.40 30.54
C GLY A 341 -5.90 2.83 31.72
N HIS A 342 -6.38 3.05 32.93
CA HIS A 342 -5.85 2.56 34.19
C HIS A 342 -6.45 1.22 34.67
N GLU A 343 -7.43 0.65 33.96
CA GLU A 343 -7.99 -0.69 34.22
C GLU A 343 -7.45 -1.73 33.21
N PHE A 344 -7.35 -3.00 33.62
CA PHE A 344 -7.00 -4.13 32.76
C PHE A 344 -8.28 -4.74 32.18
N ILE A 345 -8.57 -4.48 30.91
CA ILE A 345 -9.82 -4.90 30.24
C ILE A 345 -9.47 -5.55 28.90
N PRO A 346 -9.28 -6.87 28.80
CA PRO A 346 -9.01 -7.57 27.54
C PRO A 346 -10.10 -7.31 26.49
N GLU A 347 -11.36 -7.23 26.89
CA GLU A 347 -12.54 -7.09 26.04
C GLU A 347 -12.46 -5.88 25.09
N ARG A 348 -11.69 -4.84 25.44
CA ARG A 348 -11.48 -3.68 24.56
C ARG A 348 -10.92 -4.11 23.19
N TRP A 349 -10.08 -5.15 23.16
CA TRP A 349 -9.43 -5.66 21.95
C TRP A 349 -10.32 -6.57 21.09
N LEU A 350 -11.49 -6.98 21.60
CA LEU A 350 -12.51 -7.69 20.83
C LEU A 350 -13.41 -6.73 20.03
N ASN A 351 -13.43 -5.44 20.35
CA ASN A 351 -14.22 -4.44 19.63
C ASN A 351 -13.50 -4.05 18.33
N ALA A 352 -13.99 -4.56 17.19
CA ALA A 352 -13.41 -4.35 15.87
C ALA A 352 -13.31 -2.87 15.48
N ASP A 353 -14.28 -2.04 15.87
CA ASP A 353 -14.32 -0.61 15.52
C ASP A 353 -13.26 0.19 16.27
N LYS A 354 -13.00 -0.12 17.55
CA LYS A 354 -11.99 0.55 18.38
C LYS A 354 -10.57 -0.01 18.17
N VAL A 355 -10.41 -1.23 17.66
CA VAL A 355 -9.09 -1.90 17.60
C VAL A 355 -8.09 -1.18 16.71
N ALA A 356 -8.54 -0.48 15.66
CA ALA A 356 -7.69 0.26 14.74
C ALA A 356 -6.95 1.43 15.43
N ASP A 357 -7.66 2.21 16.24
CA ASP A 357 -7.07 3.36 16.96
C ASP A 357 -6.22 2.93 18.15
N MET A 358 -6.62 1.87 18.85
CA MET A 358 -5.77 1.25 19.87
C MET A 358 -4.44 0.77 19.27
N ASN A 359 -4.44 0.11 18.12
CA ASN A 359 -3.20 -0.30 17.44
C ASN A 359 -2.36 0.90 16.94
N ARG A 360 -2.97 2.06 16.63
CA ARG A 360 -2.25 3.30 16.28
C ARG A 360 -1.53 3.95 17.46
N LEU A 361 -2.07 3.83 18.68
CA LEU A 361 -1.43 4.31 19.92
C LEU A 361 -0.60 3.26 20.66
N PHE A 362 -0.60 2.00 20.22
CA PHE A 362 0.11 0.90 20.87
C PHE A 362 1.64 1.03 20.73
N PHE A 363 2.28 1.56 21.77
CA PHE A 363 3.70 1.92 21.81
C PHE A 363 4.57 0.90 22.58
N ALA A 364 4.04 -0.26 22.96
CA ALA A 364 4.74 -1.27 23.76
C ALA A 364 6.08 -1.77 23.14
N PHE A 365 6.15 -1.80 21.81
CA PHE A 365 7.34 -2.22 21.04
C PHE A 365 8.09 -1.03 20.40
N GLY A 366 7.75 0.21 20.76
CA GLY A 366 8.07 1.39 19.96
C GLY A 366 7.35 1.43 18.62
N LEU A 367 7.67 2.42 17.78
CA LEU A 367 7.01 2.65 16.48
C LEU A 367 8.01 3.01 15.37
N GLY A 368 7.56 2.83 14.12
CA GLY A 368 8.31 3.16 12.91
C GLY A 368 9.53 2.30 12.65
N GLY A 369 10.45 2.77 11.78
CA GLY A 369 11.61 1.98 11.33
C GLY A 369 12.56 1.52 12.45
N ARG A 370 12.50 2.17 13.61
CA ARG A 370 13.29 1.88 14.82
C ARG A 370 12.48 1.17 15.94
N GLY A 371 11.29 0.66 15.65
CA GLY A 371 10.56 -0.25 16.54
C GLY A 371 11.27 -1.60 16.70
N CYS A 372 10.90 -2.34 17.75
CA CYS A 372 11.48 -3.65 18.10
C CYS A 372 11.44 -4.64 16.92
N THR A 373 12.58 -5.23 16.58
CA THR A 373 12.70 -6.20 15.49
C THR A 373 12.14 -7.58 15.87
N GLY A 374 12.27 -7.98 17.15
CA GLY A 374 11.75 -9.26 17.66
C GLY A 374 10.28 -9.22 18.10
N ARG A 375 9.47 -8.28 17.61
CA ARG A 375 8.07 -8.12 18.03
C ARG A 375 7.26 -9.41 17.85
N ASP A 376 7.35 -10.01 16.68
CA ASP A 376 6.50 -11.15 16.33
C ASP A 376 6.99 -12.43 17.06
N TYR A 377 8.32 -12.62 17.15
CA TYR A 377 8.94 -13.69 17.93
C TYR A 377 8.48 -13.69 19.40
N ARG A 378 8.51 -12.53 20.06
CA ARG A 378 8.05 -12.37 21.45
C ARG A 378 6.55 -12.53 21.59
N THR A 379 5.79 -12.21 20.53
CA THR A 379 4.35 -12.41 20.50
C THR A 379 4.05 -13.92 20.50
N ASP A 380 4.77 -14.70 19.68
CA ASP A 380 4.65 -16.17 19.62
C ASP A 380 5.14 -16.89 20.89
N GLU A 381 6.22 -16.40 21.55
CA GLU A 381 6.64 -16.87 22.89
C GLU A 381 5.49 -16.74 23.89
N VAL A 382 4.87 -15.56 23.96
CA VAL A 382 3.80 -15.25 24.91
C VAL A 382 2.50 -15.99 24.57
N PHE A 383 2.17 -16.16 23.29
CA PHE A 383 1.06 -17.02 22.85
C PHE A 383 1.28 -18.47 23.28
N THR A 384 2.47 -19.03 23.00
CA THR A 384 2.81 -20.41 23.33
C THR A 384 2.74 -20.66 24.84
N SER A 385 3.25 -19.74 25.67
CA SER A 385 3.10 -19.83 27.11
C SER A 385 1.63 -19.73 27.55
N GLY A 386 0.90 -18.67 27.15
CA GLY A 386 -0.47 -18.41 27.59
C GLY A 386 -1.47 -19.51 27.23
N GLY A 387 -1.28 -20.15 26.07
CA GLY A 387 -2.06 -21.33 25.65
C GLY A 387 -1.80 -22.57 26.50
N ILE A 388 -0.59 -22.78 27.00
CA ILE A 388 -0.28 -23.97 27.82
C ILE A 388 -0.76 -23.78 29.28
N PHE A 389 -0.72 -22.56 29.81
CA PHE A 389 -1.20 -22.25 31.17
C PHE A 389 -2.72 -22.44 31.35
N SER A 390 -3.49 -21.95 30.38
CA SER A 390 -4.95 -22.12 30.32
C SER A 390 -5.35 -23.60 30.17
N PHE A 391 -4.57 -24.40 29.44
CA PHE A 391 -4.81 -25.83 29.28
C PHE A 391 -4.64 -26.62 30.59
N GLN A 392 -3.68 -26.27 31.47
CA GLN A 392 -3.45 -27.02 32.71
C GLN A 392 -4.48 -26.75 33.81
N ASN A 393 -4.97 -25.52 33.97
CA ASN A 393 -6.06 -25.23 34.90
C ASN A 393 -7.34 -26.04 34.57
N SER A 394 -7.53 -26.46 33.32
CA SER A 394 -8.65 -27.32 32.91
C SER A 394 -8.56 -28.78 33.42
N ARG A 395 -7.40 -29.24 33.91
CA ARG A 395 -7.17 -30.63 34.37
C ARG A 395 -7.09 -30.80 35.89
N SER A 396 -7.26 -29.74 36.66
CA SER A 396 -7.48 -29.78 38.13
C SER A 396 -8.97 -29.79 38.51
N SER A 397 -9.83 -30.37 37.66
CA SER A 397 -11.22 -30.69 37.98
C SER A 397 -11.32 -31.82 39.02
N GLY A 398 -11.05 -31.48 40.28
CA GLY A 398 -11.01 -32.46 41.38
C GLY A 398 -10.66 -31.87 42.75
N TYR A 399 -10.80 -30.57 42.95
CA TYR A 399 -10.75 -29.94 44.27
C TYR A 399 -12.00 -29.09 44.47
N GLU A 400 -12.80 -29.46 45.47
CA GLU A 400 -14.03 -28.75 45.82
C GLU A 400 -13.74 -27.33 46.31
N ARG A 401 -14.76 -26.46 46.24
CA ARG A 401 -14.73 -25.11 46.82
C ARG A 401 -14.73 -25.20 48.35
N GLN A 402 -13.54 -25.38 48.94
CA GLN A 402 -13.33 -25.32 50.39
C GLN A 402 -12.07 -24.50 50.78
N TYR A 403 -11.90 -23.30 50.24
CA TYR A 403 -10.97 -22.29 50.80
C TYR A 403 -11.41 -20.88 50.42
N GLU A 404 -12.58 -20.46 50.94
CA GLU A 404 -13.19 -19.16 50.64
C GLU A 404 -12.66 -18.00 51.50
N ASN A 405 -11.78 -18.27 52.48
CA ASN A 405 -11.32 -17.28 53.48
C ASN A 405 -9.79 -17.02 53.56
N GLU A 406 -8.92 -17.70 52.79
CA GLU A 406 -7.44 -17.55 52.95
C GLU A 406 -6.66 -17.14 51.69
N ARG A 407 -7.34 -16.87 50.56
CA ARG A 407 -6.66 -16.51 49.29
C ARG A 407 -5.89 -15.17 49.25
N PRO A 408 -6.11 -14.13 50.06
CA PRO A 408 -5.35 -12.86 49.95
C PRO A 408 -3.84 -12.98 50.24
N ASN A 409 -3.40 -14.06 50.90
CA ASN A 409 -2.05 -14.14 51.47
C ASN A 409 -1.05 -14.97 50.65
N TYR A 410 -1.49 -15.94 49.84
CA TYR A 410 -0.59 -16.93 49.22
C TYR A 410 0.44 -16.32 48.24
N LEU A 411 0.09 -15.22 47.58
CA LEU A 411 1.00 -14.42 46.77
C LEU A 411 1.63 -13.25 47.55
N LYS A 412 1.01 -12.75 48.62
CA LYS A 412 1.66 -11.72 49.47
C LYS A 412 2.85 -12.26 50.25
N SER A 413 2.83 -13.55 50.64
CA SER A 413 3.92 -14.18 51.41
C SER A 413 5.06 -14.75 50.56
N SER A 414 4.89 -14.91 49.25
CA SER A 414 5.93 -15.44 48.34
C SER A 414 6.71 -14.38 47.57
N LEU A 415 6.29 -13.11 47.63
CA LEU A 415 7.03 -11.97 47.06
C LEU A 415 8.32 -11.72 47.85
N GLY A 416 9.40 -12.39 47.44
CA GLY A 416 10.73 -12.21 47.99
C GLY A 416 11.18 -10.73 47.96
N PRO A 417 12.08 -10.30 48.86
CA PRO A 417 12.48 -8.90 48.98
C PRO A 417 13.09 -8.33 47.69
N ASN A 418 13.70 -9.17 46.86
CA ASN A 418 14.20 -8.81 45.54
C ASN A 418 13.06 -8.43 44.58
N LEU A 419 11.97 -9.20 44.56
CA LEU A 419 10.80 -8.88 43.74
C LEU A 419 10.16 -7.59 44.21
N GLN A 420 9.97 -7.40 45.53
CA GLN A 420 9.47 -6.13 46.08
C GLN A 420 10.38 -4.92 45.77
N ALA A 421 11.70 -5.12 45.72
CA ALA A 421 12.64 -4.07 45.35
C ALA A 421 12.61 -3.74 43.85
N TYR A 422 12.49 -4.75 42.99
CA TYR A 422 12.27 -4.60 41.54
C TYR A 422 10.95 -3.85 41.27
N PHE A 423 9.88 -4.29 41.92
CA PHE A 423 8.57 -3.65 41.95
C PHE A 423 8.65 -2.14 42.31
N ARG A 424 9.44 -1.76 43.34
CA ARG A 424 9.70 -0.36 43.71
C ARG A 424 10.65 0.40 42.76
N ALA A 425 11.46 -0.30 41.97
CA ALA A 425 12.41 0.29 41.03
C ALA A 425 11.79 0.52 39.64
N THR A 426 10.87 -0.35 39.22
CA THR A 426 10.32 -0.34 37.85
C THR A 426 8.88 0.21 37.81
N TRP A 427 8.10 0.10 38.89
CA TRP A 427 6.63 0.19 38.78
C TRP A 427 5.77 0.73 39.95
N LEU A 428 6.27 1.12 41.14
CA LEU A 428 5.38 1.34 42.31
C LEU A 428 5.58 2.57 43.22
N THR A 429 4.45 3.27 43.40
CA THR A 429 3.62 3.06 44.60
C THR A 429 2.25 2.46 44.25
N LEU A 430 1.97 1.23 44.72
CA LEU A 430 0.59 0.81 45.05
C LEU A 430 0.30 1.44 46.41
N ASP A 431 -0.41 2.57 46.40
CA ASP A 431 -0.93 3.21 47.60
C ASP A 431 -2.43 2.95 47.65
N ASP A 432 -2.83 1.90 48.37
CA ASP A 432 -4.23 1.52 48.57
C ASP A 432 -5.06 2.64 49.25
N SER A 433 -4.43 3.70 49.78
CA SER A 433 -5.11 4.80 50.47
C SER A 433 -5.75 5.85 49.55
N LYS A 434 -5.63 5.74 48.22
CA LYS A 434 -6.11 6.76 47.26
C LYS A 434 -7.18 6.32 46.25
N ARG A 435 -7.88 5.20 46.48
CA ARG A 435 -9.18 4.99 45.81
C ARG A 435 -10.20 6.00 46.36
N VAL A 436 -10.46 7.07 45.61
CA VAL A 436 -11.50 8.06 45.93
C VAL A 436 -12.87 7.37 45.91
N GLN A 437 -13.48 7.21 47.08
CA GLN A 437 -14.88 6.80 47.18
C GLN A 437 -15.78 7.94 46.69
N TYR A 438 -16.51 7.72 45.60
CA TYR A 438 -17.73 8.47 45.32
C TYR A 438 -18.93 7.67 45.85
N THR A 439 -19.33 7.99 47.07
CA THR A 439 -20.59 7.54 47.66
C THR A 439 -21.75 8.26 46.97
N THR A 440 -22.65 7.49 46.36
CA THR A 440 -23.95 7.98 45.90
C THR A 440 -24.88 8.20 47.09
N GLU A 441 -25.01 9.44 47.57
CA GLU A 441 -26.20 9.88 48.32
C GLU A 441 -26.32 11.42 48.35
N ASP A 442 -27.51 11.90 48.67
CA ASP A 442 -27.94 13.29 48.80
C ASP A 442 -27.89 14.25 47.59
N ARG A 443 -29.03 14.31 46.88
CA ARG A 443 -29.65 15.59 46.47
C ARG A 443 -31.18 15.47 46.32
N LYS A 444 -31.89 15.59 47.44
CA LYS A 444 -33.28 16.09 47.46
C LYS A 444 -33.23 17.62 47.54
N GLY A 445 -33.96 18.34 46.69
CA GLY A 445 -33.90 19.81 46.70
C GLY A 445 -34.79 20.55 45.69
N THR A 446 -36.10 20.56 45.96
CA THR A 446 -37.07 21.64 45.68
C THR A 446 -37.25 22.26 44.27
N VAL A 447 -38.53 22.35 43.89
CA VAL A 447 -39.13 23.04 42.73
C VAL A 447 -39.17 24.56 42.94
N GLY A 448 -39.07 25.35 41.84
CA GLY A 448 -39.42 26.78 41.82
C GLY A 448 -39.60 27.31 40.39
N ASN A 449 -40.85 27.65 40.02
CA ASN A 449 -41.21 28.27 38.74
C ASN A 449 -40.97 29.80 38.75
N GLU A 450 -40.40 30.36 37.67
CA GLU A 450 -40.80 31.60 36.94
C GLU A 450 -40.14 31.49 35.53
N GLY A 451 -40.63 31.96 34.37
CA GLY A 451 -41.82 32.75 34.03
C GLY A 451 -41.49 33.91 33.06
N GLY A 452 -41.37 33.68 31.72
CA GLY A 452 -40.99 34.75 30.77
C GLY A 452 -41.17 34.44 29.25
N GLN A 453 -41.55 35.45 28.44
CA GLN A 453 -42.21 35.35 27.10
C GLN A 453 -41.71 36.49 26.14
N ILE A 454 -42.04 36.67 24.83
CA ILE A 454 -43.12 36.14 23.95
C ILE A 454 -42.65 35.47 22.60
N PRO A 455 -42.25 36.15 21.48
CA PRO A 455 -42.45 35.58 20.12
C PRO A 455 -41.17 35.48 19.24
N GLY A 456 -41.09 34.81 18.08
CA GLY A 456 -42.07 34.23 17.13
C GLY A 456 -41.54 34.45 15.69
N SER A 457 -41.42 33.44 14.82
CA SER A 457 -42.30 33.20 13.65
C SER A 457 -41.77 31.96 12.89
N GLN A 458 -42.56 30.89 12.74
CA GLN A 458 -43.31 30.50 11.53
C GLN A 458 -42.48 30.32 10.24
N PHE A 459 -42.45 29.08 9.72
CA PHE A 459 -43.01 28.75 8.40
C PHE A 459 -43.44 27.27 8.31
N ALA A 460 -44.36 26.97 7.40
CA ALA A 460 -45.18 25.77 7.42
C ALA A 460 -44.69 24.62 6.52
N THR A 461 -44.67 23.42 7.10
CA THR A 461 -45.13 22.12 6.57
C THR A 461 -45.44 21.94 5.07
N SER A 462 -44.90 20.86 4.51
CA SER A 462 -45.70 19.87 3.75
C SER A 462 -45.10 18.46 3.90
N ARG A 463 -45.93 17.41 3.76
CA ARG A 463 -45.53 16.00 3.85
C ARG A 463 -45.53 15.34 2.46
N ASN A 464 -44.72 14.28 2.34
CA ASN A 464 -44.85 13.05 1.56
C ASN A 464 -45.93 12.97 0.45
N LEU A 465 -45.57 12.40 -0.71
CA LEU A 465 -45.92 11.00 -1.03
C LEU A 465 -45.22 10.48 -2.31
N ASP A 466 -44.87 9.20 -2.24
CA ASP A 466 -44.54 8.15 -3.21
C ASP A 466 -44.48 8.43 -4.74
N ILE A 467 -43.55 7.72 -5.40
CA ILE A 467 -43.21 7.81 -6.82
C ILE A 467 -43.54 6.50 -7.54
N CYS A 468 -44.28 6.58 -8.65
CA CYS A 468 -44.18 5.80 -9.91
C CYS A 468 -45.48 5.98 -10.74
N PRO A 469 -45.44 5.86 -12.09
CA PRO A 469 -44.47 6.40 -13.04
C PRO A 469 -45.19 7.19 -14.19
N GLU A 470 -44.46 7.45 -15.30
CA GLU A 470 -44.91 8.06 -16.58
C GLU A 470 -44.86 9.60 -16.73
N ASP A 471 -44.74 10.03 -18.00
CA ASP A 471 -44.66 11.38 -18.58
C ASP A 471 -43.50 12.32 -18.14
N GLN A 472 -42.33 12.11 -18.76
CA GLN A 472 -41.36 13.21 -18.95
C GLN A 472 -41.79 14.12 -20.12
N PRO A 473 -41.95 15.45 -19.91
CA PRO A 473 -42.22 16.38 -21.01
C PRO A 473 -40.97 16.59 -21.87
N GLN A 474 -41.12 16.46 -23.19
CA GLN A 474 -40.10 16.88 -24.15
C GLN A 474 -39.80 18.38 -23.99
N MET A 475 -38.57 18.72 -23.61
CA MET A 475 -38.08 20.10 -23.76
C MET A 475 -37.59 20.33 -25.20
N PRO A 476 -37.69 21.56 -25.74
CA PRO A 476 -37.55 21.79 -27.17
C PRO A 476 -36.10 21.64 -27.66
N HIS A 477 -35.93 21.07 -28.85
CA HIS A 477 -34.70 21.23 -29.62
C HIS A 477 -34.42 22.72 -29.87
N PRO A 478 -33.19 23.21 -29.64
CA PRO A 478 -32.78 24.49 -30.18
C PRO A 478 -32.71 24.37 -31.71
N GLU A 479 -33.55 25.13 -32.41
CA GLU A 479 -33.47 25.20 -33.87
C GLU A 479 -32.09 25.65 -34.33
N SER A 480 -31.64 25.08 -35.45
CA SER A 480 -30.28 25.25 -35.96
C SER A 480 -30.02 26.69 -36.44
N GLN A 481 -29.53 27.56 -35.56
CA GLN A 481 -28.65 28.63 -36.02
C GLN A 481 -27.39 27.97 -36.61
N LYS A 482 -27.21 28.11 -37.92
CA LYS A 482 -26.00 27.66 -38.62
C LYS A 482 -24.78 28.46 -38.14
N ALA A 483 -24.24 28.05 -37.00
CA ALA A 483 -22.91 28.47 -36.56
C ALA A 483 -21.93 28.10 -37.67
N LYS A 484 -21.15 29.08 -38.14
CA LYS A 484 -20.02 28.81 -39.05
C LYS A 484 -19.12 27.80 -38.37
N THR A 485 -19.00 26.60 -38.94
CA THR A 485 -18.17 25.53 -38.38
C THR A 485 -16.73 26.02 -38.26
N ALA A 486 -16.28 26.22 -37.02
CA ALA A 486 -14.87 26.46 -36.75
C ALA A 486 -14.08 25.25 -37.30
N ALA A 487 -12.91 25.52 -37.90
CA ALA A 487 -12.06 24.45 -38.41
C ALA A 487 -11.65 23.53 -37.24
N LYS A 488 -11.90 22.22 -37.38
CA LYS A 488 -11.48 21.21 -36.39
C LYS A 488 -9.97 21.27 -36.20
N HIS A 489 -9.50 21.16 -34.96
CA HIS A 489 -8.06 21.15 -34.71
C HIS A 489 -7.47 19.78 -35.14
N PRO A 490 -6.23 19.71 -35.67
CA PRO A 490 -5.70 18.47 -36.26
C PRO A 490 -5.62 17.27 -35.29
N LEU A 491 -5.47 17.52 -33.99
CA LEU A 491 -5.46 16.50 -32.92
C LEU A 491 -6.84 16.22 -32.28
N ASP A 492 -7.93 16.87 -32.72
CA ASP A 492 -9.25 16.56 -32.15
C ASP A 492 -9.67 15.14 -32.60
N PRO A 493 -10.19 14.27 -31.72
CA PRO A 493 -10.68 12.94 -32.08
C PRO A 493 -11.68 12.95 -33.25
N LEU A 494 -11.84 11.82 -33.93
CA LEU A 494 -12.86 11.69 -34.98
C LEU A 494 -14.26 11.85 -34.38
N ASN A 495 -15.16 12.53 -35.09
CA ASN A 495 -16.59 12.53 -34.75
C ASN A 495 -17.33 11.40 -35.47
N ALA A 496 -18.61 11.23 -35.14
CA ALA A 496 -19.47 10.19 -35.72
C ALA A 496 -19.54 10.26 -37.26
N ASP A 497 -19.68 11.46 -37.84
CA ASP A 497 -19.78 11.65 -39.29
C ASP A 497 -18.50 11.20 -40.01
N GLU A 498 -17.33 11.51 -39.44
CA GLU A 498 -16.02 11.14 -40.01
C GLU A 498 -15.82 9.61 -39.97
N ILE A 499 -16.27 8.95 -38.91
CA ILE A 499 -16.27 7.47 -38.81
C ILE A 499 -17.19 6.85 -39.88
N VAL A 500 -18.40 7.40 -40.05
CA VAL A 500 -19.36 6.95 -41.08
C VAL A 500 -18.82 7.19 -42.50
N GLN A 501 -18.18 8.34 -42.75
CA GLN A 501 -17.56 8.67 -44.03
C GLN A 501 -16.46 7.67 -44.39
N VAL A 502 -15.53 7.42 -43.47
CA VAL A 502 -14.42 6.46 -43.66
C VAL A 502 -14.94 5.04 -43.91
N SER A 503 -15.90 4.56 -43.10
CA SER A 503 -16.44 3.21 -43.28
C SER A 503 -17.25 3.06 -44.57
N SER A 504 -17.94 4.12 -45.00
CA SER A 504 -18.70 4.14 -46.27
C SER A 504 -17.79 4.12 -47.49
N LEU A 505 -16.70 4.90 -47.48
CA LEU A 505 -15.70 4.90 -48.56
C LEU A 505 -15.03 3.52 -48.72
N LEU A 506 -14.69 2.87 -47.62
CA LEU A 506 -14.09 1.54 -47.65
C LEU A 506 -15.09 0.45 -48.10
N LYS A 507 -16.34 0.49 -47.64
CA LYS A 507 -17.40 -0.39 -48.16
C LYS A 507 -17.66 -0.19 -49.66
N ALA A 508 -17.65 1.05 -50.14
CA ALA A 508 -17.81 1.36 -51.56
C ALA A 508 -16.64 0.85 -52.43
N LYS A 509 -15.42 0.76 -51.87
CA LYS A 509 -14.26 0.14 -52.52
C LYS A 509 -14.39 -1.39 -52.63
N TYR A 510 -15.15 -2.03 -51.75
CA TYR A 510 -15.34 -3.49 -51.66
C TYR A 510 -16.82 -3.91 -51.69
N PRO A 511 -17.60 -3.56 -52.73
CA PRO A 511 -19.06 -3.69 -52.72
C PRO A 511 -19.57 -5.13 -52.66
N ASN A 512 -18.74 -6.11 -53.05
CA ASN A 512 -19.08 -7.53 -53.06
C ASN A 512 -18.59 -8.29 -51.80
N GLN A 513 -18.02 -7.59 -50.82
CA GLN A 513 -17.40 -8.20 -49.64
C GLN A 513 -17.91 -7.54 -48.36
N SER A 514 -18.28 -8.38 -47.38
CA SER A 514 -18.57 -7.87 -46.04
C SER A 514 -17.27 -7.53 -45.33
N LEU A 515 -17.12 -6.27 -44.90
CA LEU A 515 -15.99 -5.80 -44.10
C LEU A 515 -16.32 -5.91 -42.61
N HIS A 516 -15.33 -6.33 -41.83
CA HIS A 516 -15.38 -6.37 -40.37
C HIS A 516 -14.32 -5.40 -39.82
N PHE A 517 -14.74 -4.22 -39.38
CA PHE A 517 -13.85 -3.17 -38.89
C PHE A 517 -13.35 -3.48 -37.49
N LYS A 518 -12.04 -3.34 -37.27
CA LYS A 518 -11.40 -3.50 -35.97
C LYS A 518 -11.26 -2.15 -35.26
N LEU A 519 -10.91 -1.12 -36.02
CA LEU A 519 -10.85 0.26 -35.58
C LEU A 519 -11.05 1.22 -36.76
N ILE A 520 -11.53 2.43 -36.47
CA ILE A 520 -11.41 3.64 -37.30
C ILE A 520 -10.94 4.75 -36.35
N ALA A 521 -9.74 5.29 -36.57
CA ALA A 521 -9.07 6.20 -35.65
C ALA A 521 -8.44 7.39 -36.37
N ILE A 522 -8.20 8.49 -35.65
CA ILE A 522 -7.45 9.65 -36.18
C ILE A 522 -5.98 9.25 -36.42
N VAL A 523 -5.40 9.70 -37.53
CA VAL A 523 -3.93 9.69 -37.71
C VAL A 523 -3.40 11.05 -37.27
N GLU A 524 -2.64 11.05 -36.17
CA GLU A 524 -1.98 12.28 -35.69
C GLU A 524 -1.00 12.81 -36.76
N PRO A 525 -0.98 14.13 -37.06
CA PRO A 525 -0.04 14.66 -38.03
C PRO A 525 1.41 14.52 -37.55
N ALA A 526 2.29 14.05 -38.43
CA ALA A 526 3.74 13.93 -38.20
C ALA A 526 4.32 15.13 -37.42
N LYS A 527 5.11 14.85 -36.37
CA LYS A 527 5.56 15.84 -35.37
C LYS A 527 6.17 17.07 -36.02
N PHE A 528 7.03 16.89 -37.04
CA PHE A 528 7.68 18.01 -37.73
C PHE A 528 6.72 18.98 -38.45
N LYS A 529 5.53 18.52 -38.87
CA LYS A 529 4.47 19.38 -39.46
C LYS A 529 3.58 20.01 -38.39
N LEU A 530 3.37 19.28 -37.29
CA LEU A 530 2.51 19.69 -36.18
C LEU A 530 3.17 20.72 -35.25
N ARG A 531 4.48 20.62 -34.99
CA ARG A 531 5.20 21.55 -34.10
C ARG A 531 5.14 23.02 -34.57
N PRO A 532 5.30 23.37 -35.87
CA PRO A 532 5.03 24.73 -36.37
C PRO A 532 3.57 25.18 -36.18
N PHE A 533 2.60 24.29 -36.42
CA PHE A 533 1.18 24.58 -36.22
C PHE A 533 0.87 24.95 -34.75
N LEU A 534 1.36 24.14 -33.80
CA LEU A 534 1.15 24.36 -32.36
C LEU A 534 1.84 25.64 -31.87
N LYS A 535 3.05 25.93 -32.36
CA LYS A 535 3.75 27.21 -32.09
C LYS A 535 2.96 28.41 -32.63
N ALA A 536 2.35 28.31 -33.80
CA ALA A 536 1.46 29.36 -34.33
C ALA A 536 0.19 29.52 -33.49
N GLU A 537 -0.48 28.41 -33.11
CA GLU A 537 -1.71 28.43 -32.30
C GLU A 537 -1.47 29.12 -30.95
N ARG A 538 -0.39 28.77 -30.24
CA ARG A 538 -0.04 29.38 -28.95
C ARG A 538 0.20 30.88 -29.02
N ASN A 539 0.78 31.34 -30.12
CA ASN A 539 1.08 32.76 -30.36
C ASN A 539 -0.11 33.54 -30.91
N GLY A 540 -1.28 32.91 -31.11
CA GLY A 540 -2.45 33.55 -31.72
C GLY A 540 -2.26 33.90 -33.20
N ALA A 541 -1.27 33.27 -33.86
CA ALA A 541 -0.99 33.47 -35.27
C ALA A 541 -1.91 32.61 -36.16
N MET A 542 -1.96 32.93 -37.46
CA MET A 542 -2.72 32.13 -38.43
C MET A 542 -2.06 30.77 -38.63
N CYS A 543 -2.73 29.69 -38.24
CA CYS A 543 -2.26 28.33 -38.45
C CYS A 543 -2.43 27.88 -39.91
N SER A 544 -1.45 27.17 -40.46
CA SER A 544 -1.61 26.45 -41.72
C SER A 544 -2.60 25.29 -41.57
N ARG A 545 -3.40 24.99 -42.61
CA ARG A 545 -4.27 23.81 -42.57
C ARG A 545 -3.44 22.55 -42.72
N LEU A 546 -3.56 21.61 -41.78
CA LEU A 546 -2.99 20.27 -41.88
C LEU A 546 -4.06 19.27 -42.36
N PRO A 547 -3.73 18.30 -43.23
CA PRO A 547 -4.68 17.28 -43.65
C PRO A 547 -5.21 16.47 -42.46
N ARG A 548 -6.53 16.27 -42.41
CA ARG A 548 -7.18 15.44 -41.40
C ARG A 548 -7.39 14.03 -41.97
N LYS A 549 -6.61 13.08 -41.45
CA LYS A 549 -6.60 11.68 -41.91
C LYS A 549 -7.12 10.73 -40.84
N ALA A 550 -7.70 9.62 -41.29
CA ALA A 550 -8.10 8.50 -40.46
C ALA A 550 -7.42 7.20 -40.92
N SER A 551 -7.09 6.34 -39.98
CA SER A 551 -6.69 4.95 -40.24
C SER A 551 -7.86 4.02 -39.97
N ALA A 552 -7.95 2.95 -40.74
CA ALA A 552 -8.95 1.91 -40.53
C ALA A 552 -8.31 0.52 -40.66
N LEU A 553 -8.41 -0.29 -39.61
CA LEU A 553 -8.00 -1.69 -39.63
C LEU A 553 -9.26 -2.55 -39.81
N PHE A 554 -9.27 -3.50 -40.74
CA PHE A 554 -10.44 -4.34 -41.00
C PHE A 554 -10.08 -5.70 -41.60
N TYR A 555 -10.93 -6.70 -41.36
CA TYR A 555 -10.92 -7.98 -42.05
C TYR A 555 -11.95 -8.01 -43.18
N HIS A 556 -11.72 -8.86 -44.17
CA HIS A 556 -12.81 -9.42 -44.98
C HIS A 556 -13.52 -10.51 -44.14
N ARG A 557 -14.78 -10.27 -43.73
CA ARG A 557 -15.53 -11.15 -42.80
C ARG A 557 -15.55 -12.59 -43.32
N GLY A 558 -15.21 -13.55 -42.46
CA GLY A 558 -15.07 -14.97 -42.79
C GLY A 558 -13.71 -15.38 -43.39
N THR A 559 -12.72 -14.47 -43.41
CA THR A 559 -11.35 -14.75 -43.85
C THR A 559 -10.32 -14.19 -42.85
N PRO A 560 -9.09 -14.75 -42.79
CA PRO A 560 -8.02 -14.22 -41.94
C PRO A 560 -7.30 -12.99 -42.55
N SER A 561 -7.73 -12.49 -43.71
CA SER A 561 -7.05 -11.39 -44.41
C SER A 561 -7.31 -10.04 -43.73
N LEU A 562 -6.29 -9.53 -43.04
CA LEU A 562 -6.28 -8.23 -42.35
C LEU A 562 -5.77 -7.13 -43.29
N PHE A 563 -6.43 -5.97 -43.27
CA PHE A 563 -6.09 -4.81 -44.07
C PHE A 563 -5.99 -3.55 -43.21
N LEU A 564 -5.01 -2.69 -43.53
CA LEU A 564 -4.86 -1.34 -42.99
C LEU A 564 -5.08 -0.33 -44.12
N ALA A 565 -5.96 0.64 -43.89
CA ALA A 565 -6.23 1.74 -44.81
C ALA A 565 -5.92 3.11 -44.18
N GLU A 566 -5.47 4.06 -45.00
CA GLU A 566 -5.45 5.49 -44.69
C GLU A 566 -6.48 6.20 -45.58
N VAL A 567 -7.30 7.05 -44.96
CA VAL A 567 -8.37 7.81 -45.62
C VAL A 567 -8.23 9.28 -45.25
N ASN A 568 -8.22 10.14 -46.27
CA ASN A 568 -8.26 11.58 -46.10
C ASN A 568 -9.71 12.01 -45.91
N VAL A 569 -10.01 12.48 -44.70
CA VAL A 569 -11.37 12.80 -44.28
C VAL A 569 -11.84 14.11 -44.91
N GLU A 570 -10.91 15.03 -45.21
CA GLU A 570 -11.25 16.31 -45.83
C GLU A 570 -11.55 16.19 -47.33
N SER A 571 -10.79 15.38 -48.07
CA SER A 571 -11.06 15.14 -49.51
C SER A 571 -12.04 14.00 -49.78
N GLY A 572 -12.27 13.11 -48.80
CA GLY A 572 -13.07 11.91 -48.98
C GLY A 572 -12.36 10.82 -49.80
N GLU A 573 -11.03 10.80 -49.79
CA GLU A 573 -10.21 9.91 -50.61
C GLU A 573 -9.57 8.78 -49.80
N VAL A 574 -9.61 7.55 -50.32
CA VAL A 574 -8.89 6.40 -49.75
C VAL A 574 -7.47 6.39 -50.32
N GLU A 575 -6.57 7.09 -49.65
CA GLU A 575 -5.18 7.32 -50.09
C GLU A 575 -4.35 6.02 -50.14
N LYS A 576 -4.54 5.11 -49.18
CA LYS A 576 -3.81 3.83 -49.10
C LYS A 576 -4.71 2.71 -48.59
N VAL A 577 -4.55 1.51 -49.14
CA VAL A 577 -5.00 0.24 -48.51
C VAL A 577 -3.91 -0.80 -48.72
N GLU A 578 -3.52 -1.47 -47.65
CA GLU A 578 -2.47 -2.49 -47.62
C GLU A 578 -3.02 -3.75 -46.94
N GLN A 579 -2.78 -4.92 -47.54
CA GLN A 579 -3.01 -6.19 -46.87
C GLN A 579 -1.80 -6.48 -45.98
N LEU A 580 -2.03 -6.74 -44.70
CA LEU A 580 -0.97 -7.03 -43.74
C LEU A 580 -0.49 -8.50 -43.85
N ASP A 581 0.67 -8.77 -43.25
CA ASP A 581 1.22 -10.12 -43.17
C ASP A 581 0.22 -11.09 -42.49
N PRO A 582 -0.01 -12.31 -43.01
CA PRO A 582 -0.95 -13.27 -42.44
C PRO A 582 -0.67 -13.70 -40.99
N GLY A 583 0.54 -13.48 -40.45
CA GLY A 583 0.86 -13.69 -39.04
C GLY A 583 0.54 -12.51 -38.11
N LEU A 584 0.01 -11.40 -38.64
CA LEU A 584 -0.45 -10.26 -37.83
C LEU A 584 -1.95 -10.38 -37.58
N HIS A 585 -2.34 -10.27 -36.30
CA HIS A 585 -3.73 -10.32 -35.87
C HIS A 585 -4.18 -8.99 -35.27
N GLY A 586 -5.41 -8.60 -35.59
CA GLY A 586 -6.06 -7.45 -34.95
C GLY A 586 -6.47 -7.77 -33.51
N GLN A 587 -6.59 -6.71 -32.71
CA GLN A 587 -7.15 -6.73 -31.36
C GLN A 587 -8.56 -7.36 -31.32
N SER A 588 -9.05 -7.78 -30.15
CA SER A 588 -10.47 -8.11 -29.99
C SER A 588 -11.35 -6.87 -30.13
N ASP A 589 -12.58 -7.04 -30.64
CA ASP A 589 -13.65 -6.04 -30.48
C ASP A 589 -14.86 -6.65 -29.78
N MET A 590 -15.76 -5.79 -29.31
CA MET A 590 -16.91 -6.22 -28.49
C MET A 590 -17.92 -7.06 -29.27
N ASP A 591 -18.07 -6.86 -30.58
CA ASP A 591 -18.99 -7.66 -31.39
C ASP A 591 -18.41 -9.09 -31.56
N GLU A 592 -17.12 -9.23 -31.88
CA GLU A 592 -16.42 -10.53 -31.90
C GLU A 592 -16.52 -11.27 -30.56
N VAL A 593 -16.23 -10.58 -29.44
CA VAL A 593 -16.26 -11.16 -28.09
C VAL A 593 -17.64 -11.72 -27.75
N ILE A 594 -18.70 -10.99 -28.07
CA ILE A 594 -20.09 -11.43 -27.85
C ILE A 594 -20.43 -12.62 -28.77
N GLU A 595 -20.12 -12.53 -30.06
CA GLU A 595 -20.38 -13.61 -31.03
C GLU A 595 -19.65 -14.92 -30.63
N LEU A 596 -18.39 -14.83 -30.16
CA LEU A 596 -17.57 -15.99 -29.77
C LEU A 596 -17.96 -16.61 -28.44
N ARG A 597 -18.29 -15.80 -27.43
CA ARG A 597 -18.86 -16.28 -26.15
C ARG A 597 -20.12 -17.10 -26.40
N ASP A 598 -21.02 -16.55 -27.22
CA ASP A 598 -22.28 -17.20 -27.58
C ASP A 598 -22.07 -18.48 -28.39
N ALA A 599 -21.11 -18.50 -29.32
CA ALA A 599 -20.73 -19.70 -30.06
C ALA A 599 -20.17 -20.79 -29.12
N CYS A 600 -19.30 -20.42 -28.16
CA CYS A 600 -18.73 -21.34 -27.19
C CYS A 600 -19.81 -22.02 -26.33
N LEU A 601 -20.74 -21.24 -25.75
CA LEU A 601 -21.80 -21.78 -24.90
C LEU A 601 -22.86 -22.60 -25.66
N LYS A 602 -22.96 -22.45 -26.99
CA LYS A 602 -23.89 -23.20 -27.86
C LYS A 602 -23.24 -24.42 -28.54
N ASP A 603 -21.91 -24.57 -28.50
CA ASP A 603 -21.23 -25.69 -29.16
C ASP A 603 -21.57 -27.04 -28.47
N PRO A 604 -22.05 -28.06 -29.20
CA PRO A 604 -22.43 -29.34 -28.62
C PRO A 604 -21.31 -30.04 -27.82
N LYS A 605 -20.04 -29.86 -28.19
CA LYS A 605 -18.92 -30.44 -27.42
C LYS A 605 -18.81 -29.79 -26.04
N VAL A 606 -18.98 -28.47 -25.98
CA VAL A 606 -18.90 -27.69 -24.73
C VAL A 606 -20.11 -27.99 -23.84
N VAL A 607 -21.32 -28.03 -24.41
CA VAL A 607 -22.54 -28.42 -23.69
C VAL A 607 -22.42 -29.83 -23.11
N ASN A 608 -21.90 -30.79 -23.87
CA ASN A 608 -21.66 -32.15 -23.38
C ASN A 608 -20.59 -32.22 -22.27
N GLU A 609 -19.61 -31.32 -22.26
CA GLU A 609 -18.62 -31.21 -21.18
C GLU A 609 -19.26 -30.63 -19.90
N ILE A 610 -20.04 -29.53 -20.03
CA ILE A 610 -20.80 -28.91 -18.92
C ILE A 610 -21.70 -29.95 -18.23
N GLN A 611 -22.40 -30.80 -18.99
CA GLN A 611 -23.32 -31.81 -18.44
C GLN A 611 -22.64 -32.83 -17.51
N LYS A 612 -21.33 -33.08 -17.66
CA LYS A 612 -20.59 -33.99 -16.75
C LYS A 612 -20.55 -33.47 -15.32
N PHE A 613 -20.48 -32.15 -15.16
CA PHE A 613 -20.39 -31.47 -13.86
C PHE A 613 -21.67 -31.54 -13.03
N LYS A 614 -22.83 -31.84 -13.64
CA LYS A 614 -24.12 -31.97 -12.94
C LYS A 614 -24.40 -30.77 -12.03
N LEU A 615 -24.26 -29.57 -12.58
CA LEU A 615 -24.49 -28.31 -11.87
C LEU A 615 -25.90 -28.29 -11.22
N PRO A 616 -26.05 -27.69 -10.04
CA PRO A 616 -27.36 -27.49 -9.41
C PRO A 616 -28.34 -26.77 -10.36
N PRO A 617 -29.65 -27.10 -10.36
CA PRO A 617 -30.62 -26.53 -11.31
C PRO A 617 -30.82 -25.00 -11.26
N HIS A 618 -30.27 -24.32 -10.25
CA HIS A 618 -30.32 -22.88 -10.07
C HIS A 618 -29.03 -22.17 -10.52
N MET A 619 -28.05 -22.92 -11.03
CA MET A 619 -26.79 -22.38 -11.55
C MET A 619 -26.73 -22.43 -13.07
N GLU A 620 -26.17 -21.39 -13.68
CA GLU A 620 -25.89 -21.32 -15.11
C GLU A 620 -24.39 -21.11 -15.38
N VAL A 621 -23.93 -21.50 -16.56
CA VAL A 621 -22.52 -21.33 -16.98
C VAL A 621 -22.36 -20.02 -17.72
N VAL A 622 -21.34 -19.26 -17.34
CA VAL A 622 -20.85 -18.09 -18.07
C VAL A 622 -19.47 -18.34 -18.65
N CYS A 623 -19.11 -17.54 -19.65
CA CYS A 623 -17.86 -17.66 -20.39
C CYS A 623 -17.18 -16.29 -20.47
N ASP A 624 -15.96 -16.23 -19.95
CA ASP A 624 -15.03 -15.13 -20.18
C ASP A 624 -14.10 -15.51 -21.33
N THR A 625 -14.16 -14.75 -22.42
CA THR A 625 -13.29 -14.95 -23.59
C THR A 625 -12.00 -14.15 -23.42
N TRP A 626 -10.87 -14.82 -23.46
CA TRP A 626 -9.53 -14.26 -23.27
C TRP A 626 -8.72 -14.30 -24.56
N PRO A 627 -7.91 -13.27 -24.85
CA PRO A 627 -6.86 -13.35 -25.87
C PRO A 627 -6.00 -14.61 -25.67
N TYR A 628 -5.75 -15.34 -26.75
CA TYR A 628 -5.14 -16.67 -26.69
C TYR A 628 -3.72 -16.70 -26.10
N GLY A 629 -3.02 -15.56 -26.07
CA GLY A 629 -1.63 -15.48 -25.64
C GLY A 629 -0.70 -16.14 -26.66
N ARG A 630 0.36 -16.81 -26.19
CA ARG A 630 1.37 -17.44 -27.07
C ARG A 630 2.11 -18.57 -26.35
N ASP A 631 2.24 -19.72 -27.02
CA ASP A 631 2.97 -20.89 -26.51
C ASP A 631 3.81 -21.67 -27.55
N SER A 632 3.57 -21.51 -28.85
CA SER A 632 4.40 -22.12 -29.92
C SER A 632 4.96 -21.09 -30.92
N GLU A 633 5.92 -21.52 -31.76
CA GLU A 633 6.49 -20.71 -32.86
C GLU A 633 5.62 -20.75 -34.14
N ASP A 634 4.63 -21.64 -34.21
CA ASP A 634 3.82 -21.88 -35.42
C ASP A 634 2.95 -20.67 -35.78
N ASN A 635 2.79 -20.37 -37.07
CA ASN A 635 1.82 -19.35 -37.49
C ASN A 635 0.39 -19.89 -37.39
N LEU A 636 -0.15 -19.91 -36.16
CA LEU A 636 -1.49 -20.40 -35.85
C LEU A 636 -2.58 -19.46 -36.39
N PRO A 637 -3.77 -20.00 -36.72
CA PRO A 637 -4.98 -19.19 -36.89
C PRO A 637 -5.25 -18.30 -35.67
N ARG A 638 -6.06 -17.25 -35.89
CA ARG A 638 -6.49 -16.35 -34.82
C ARG A 638 -7.47 -17.09 -33.90
N TYR A 639 -7.06 -17.30 -32.65
CA TYR A 639 -7.76 -18.07 -31.63
C TYR A 639 -8.20 -17.21 -30.45
N ILE A 640 -9.18 -17.72 -29.70
CA ILE A 640 -9.62 -17.17 -28.42
C ILE A 640 -9.76 -18.31 -27.40
N GLN A 641 -9.33 -18.07 -26.16
CA GLN A 641 -9.38 -19.04 -25.06
C GLN A 641 -10.59 -18.71 -24.17
N CYS A 642 -11.48 -19.67 -23.91
CA CYS A 642 -12.71 -19.45 -23.16
C CYS A 642 -12.59 -20.03 -21.75
N TYR A 643 -12.47 -19.19 -20.72
CA TYR A 643 -12.55 -19.64 -19.33
C TYR A 643 -14.02 -19.69 -18.91
N LEU A 644 -14.43 -20.83 -18.35
CA LEU A 644 -15.82 -21.08 -18.00
C LEU A 644 -16.00 -21.05 -16.48
N PHE A 645 -17.12 -20.50 -16.05
CA PHE A 645 -17.48 -20.32 -14.65
C PHE A 645 -18.96 -20.67 -14.46
N ALA A 646 -19.37 -21.02 -13.25
CA ALA A 646 -20.79 -21.10 -12.89
C ALA A 646 -21.20 -19.88 -12.05
N LYS A 647 -22.50 -19.55 -12.05
CA LYS A 647 -23.07 -18.57 -11.12
C LYS A 647 -24.52 -18.90 -10.82
N THR A 648 -25.09 -18.24 -9.81
CA THR A 648 -26.54 -18.28 -9.56
C THR A 648 -27.31 -17.44 -10.59
N SER A 649 -28.63 -17.54 -10.58
CA SER A 649 -29.52 -16.71 -11.41
C SER A 649 -29.54 -15.21 -11.03
N HIS A 650 -28.87 -14.80 -9.95
CA HIS A 650 -28.80 -13.38 -9.58
C HIS A 650 -27.87 -12.61 -10.54
N PRO A 651 -28.27 -11.44 -11.08
CA PRO A 651 -27.48 -10.74 -12.11
C PRO A 651 -26.10 -10.27 -11.59
N GLY A 652 -26.01 -9.92 -10.31
CA GLY A 652 -24.75 -9.56 -9.64
C GLY A 652 -24.00 -10.71 -8.96
N SER A 653 -24.27 -11.97 -9.31
CA SER A 653 -23.59 -13.13 -8.71
C SER A 653 -22.15 -13.28 -9.23
N ASN A 654 -21.21 -13.47 -8.31
CA ASN A 654 -19.78 -13.58 -8.54
C ASN A 654 -19.41 -14.93 -9.19
N HIS A 655 -19.43 -14.99 -10.51
CA HIS A 655 -19.04 -16.19 -11.25
C HIS A 655 -17.58 -16.61 -11.03
N TYR A 656 -16.68 -15.66 -10.74
CA TYR A 656 -15.28 -15.97 -10.42
C TYR A 656 -15.11 -16.86 -9.18
N ASP A 657 -16.16 -17.01 -8.37
CA ASP A 657 -16.17 -17.92 -7.21
C ASP A 657 -16.43 -19.38 -7.59
N ASN A 658 -16.80 -19.68 -8.85
CA ASN A 658 -17.08 -21.06 -9.29
C ASN A 658 -16.40 -21.38 -10.64
N PRO A 659 -15.05 -21.35 -10.71
CA PRO A 659 -14.32 -21.69 -11.94
C PRO A 659 -14.50 -23.17 -12.34
N LEU A 660 -14.79 -23.44 -13.61
CA LEU A 660 -14.91 -24.79 -14.14
C LEU A 660 -13.53 -25.31 -14.64
N PRO A 661 -13.18 -26.59 -14.41
CA PRO A 661 -11.83 -27.12 -14.69
C PRO A 661 -11.65 -27.55 -16.15
N PHE A 662 -12.20 -26.79 -17.11
CA PHE A 662 -11.95 -26.95 -18.54
C PHE A 662 -12.13 -25.62 -19.28
N SER A 663 -11.46 -25.47 -20.41
CA SER A 663 -11.43 -24.24 -21.20
C SER A 663 -11.41 -24.55 -22.71
N PRO A 664 -12.51 -24.24 -23.43
CA PRO A 664 -12.55 -24.37 -24.89
C PRO A 664 -11.65 -23.35 -25.60
N VAL A 665 -11.16 -23.72 -26.78
CA VAL A 665 -10.48 -22.83 -27.74
C VAL A 665 -11.34 -22.72 -28.99
N LEU A 666 -11.59 -21.49 -29.45
CA LEU A 666 -12.32 -21.24 -30.70
C LEU A 666 -11.43 -20.55 -31.74
N ASP A 667 -11.63 -20.91 -33.01
CA ASP A 667 -11.13 -20.19 -34.18
C ASP A 667 -12.02 -18.97 -34.45
N MET A 668 -11.42 -17.77 -34.43
CA MET A 668 -12.13 -16.48 -34.55
C MET A 668 -12.59 -16.17 -35.98
N THR A 669 -12.16 -16.95 -36.99
CA THR A 669 -12.58 -16.76 -38.38
C THR A 669 -13.79 -17.63 -38.72
N THR A 670 -13.81 -18.86 -38.20
CA THR A 670 -14.83 -19.88 -38.47
C THR A 670 -15.87 -20.03 -37.36
N MET A 671 -15.63 -19.42 -36.19
CA MET A 671 -16.47 -19.45 -34.98
C MET A 671 -16.71 -20.87 -34.43
N LYS A 672 -15.72 -21.77 -34.55
CA LYS A 672 -15.83 -23.19 -34.16
C LYS A 672 -14.87 -23.56 -33.03
N VAL A 673 -15.33 -24.45 -32.15
CA VAL A 673 -14.48 -25.05 -31.10
C VAL A 673 -13.47 -26.02 -31.72
N VAL A 674 -12.20 -25.63 -31.69
CA VAL A 674 -11.07 -26.42 -32.21
C VAL A 674 -10.53 -27.39 -31.16
N GLU A 675 -10.51 -26.99 -29.88
CA GLU A 675 -9.99 -27.79 -28.76
C GLU A 675 -10.86 -27.58 -27.50
N ILE A 676 -10.91 -28.59 -26.62
CA ILE A 676 -11.38 -28.44 -25.24
C ILE A 676 -10.24 -28.89 -24.32
N ILE A 677 -9.63 -27.93 -23.62
CA ILE A 677 -8.50 -28.18 -22.74
C ILE A 677 -9.01 -28.45 -21.33
N ARG A 678 -8.61 -29.56 -20.71
CA ARG A 678 -8.84 -29.79 -19.27
C ARG A 678 -7.80 -29.02 -18.45
N LEU A 679 -8.25 -28.31 -17.43
CA LEU A 679 -7.41 -27.49 -16.57
C LEU A 679 -6.91 -28.29 -15.35
N PRO A 680 -5.63 -28.19 -14.94
CA PRO A 680 -5.15 -28.84 -13.73
C PRO A 680 -5.60 -28.10 -12.47
N THR A 681 -6.03 -28.87 -11.48
CA THR A 681 -6.65 -28.43 -10.20
C THR A 681 -5.83 -28.78 -8.96
N GLY A 682 -5.00 -29.83 -9.03
CA GLY A 682 -4.12 -30.26 -7.94
C GLY A 682 -2.87 -29.39 -7.81
N SER A 683 -1.93 -29.84 -6.97
CA SER A 683 -0.62 -29.17 -6.77
C SER A 683 0.38 -29.35 -7.92
N ASP A 684 0.01 -30.07 -8.99
CA ASP A 684 0.84 -30.32 -10.17
C ASP A 684 0.02 -30.17 -11.47
N SER A 685 0.55 -30.68 -12.59
CA SER A 685 -0.09 -30.65 -13.92
C SER A 685 -0.96 -31.88 -14.22
N THR A 686 -1.25 -32.75 -13.25
CA THR A 686 -2.08 -33.94 -13.48
C THR A 686 -3.56 -33.56 -13.62
N LEU A 687 -4.29 -34.33 -14.43
CA LEU A 687 -5.71 -34.10 -14.74
C LEU A 687 -6.62 -35.13 -14.03
N ASN A 688 -6.24 -35.52 -12.82
CA ASN A 688 -6.89 -36.57 -12.02
C ASN A 688 -7.80 -35.98 -10.93
N TYR A 689 -8.87 -35.31 -11.36
CA TYR A 689 -9.90 -34.71 -10.51
C TYR A 689 -11.29 -35.25 -10.87
N ASP A 690 -12.21 -35.20 -9.91
CA ASP A 690 -13.61 -35.56 -10.12
C ASP A 690 -14.27 -34.55 -11.08
N THR A 691 -15.05 -35.06 -12.04
CA THR A 691 -15.76 -34.23 -13.02
C THR A 691 -17.14 -33.81 -12.53
N ARG A 692 -17.41 -33.88 -11.22
CA ARG A 692 -18.62 -33.37 -10.57
C ARG A 692 -18.36 -32.01 -9.94
N PHE A 693 -19.33 -31.11 -10.06
CA PHE A 693 -19.34 -29.85 -9.33
C PHE A 693 -19.39 -30.09 -7.81
N ARG A 694 -18.67 -29.27 -7.06
CA ARG A 694 -18.66 -29.26 -5.59
C ARG A 694 -19.06 -27.87 -5.13
N SER A 695 -20.15 -27.79 -4.39
CA SER A 695 -20.60 -26.53 -3.77
C SER A 695 -19.72 -26.21 -2.56
N HIS A 696 -19.44 -24.93 -2.36
CA HIS A 696 -18.84 -24.35 -1.17
C HIS A 696 -19.66 -23.13 -0.72
N ASP A 697 -19.27 -22.50 0.38
CA ASP A 697 -19.85 -21.21 0.78
C ASP A 697 -19.45 -20.13 -0.22
N ALA A 698 -20.46 -19.45 -0.78
CA ALA A 698 -20.26 -18.46 -1.84
C ALA A 698 -19.73 -17.12 -1.29
N LYS A 699 -18.71 -16.57 -1.93
CA LYS A 699 -18.18 -15.22 -1.67
C LYS A 699 -18.72 -14.26 -2.71
N GLU A 700 -19.83 -13.62 -2.35
CA GLU A 700 -20.50 -12.62 -3.17
C GLU A 700 -20.05 -11.19 -2.81
N TYR A 701 -20.02 -10.28 -3.78
CA TYR A 701 -19.69 -8.85 -3.56
C TYR A 701 -20.90 -7.92 -3.71
N HIS A 702 -21.94 -8.32 -4.45
CA HIS A 702 -23.11 -7.48 -4.68
C HIS A 702 -23.90 -7.24 -3.39
N HIS A 703 -24.43 -6.02 -3.20
CA HIS A 703 -25.11 -5.63 -1.96
C HIS A 703 -26.31 -6.52 -1.62
N ASP A 704 -27.14 -6.86 -2.61
CA ASP A 704 -28.31 -7.74 -2.45
C ASP A 704 -27.95 -9.18 -2.03
N LEU A 705 -26.68 -9.58 -2.18
CA LEU A 705 -26.17 -10.90 -1.84
C LEU A 705 -25.31 -10.90 -0.56
N GLN A 706 -25.17 -9.75 0.12
CA GLN A 706 -24.44 -9.68 1.38
C GLN A 706 -25.28 -10.25 2.54
N PRO A 707 -24.74 -11.18 3.36
CA PRO A 707 -25.43 -11.66 4.56
C PRO A 707 -25.44 -10.63 5.70
N THR A 708 -24.60 -9.59 5.61
CA THR A 708 -24.41 -8.56 6.64
C THR A 708 -24.92 -7.21 6.14
N ALA A 709 -25.67 -6.50 7.00
CA ALA A 709 -26.20 -5.18 6.66
C ALA A 709 -25.07 -4.13 6.45
N PRO A 710 -25.26 -3.16 5.53
CA PRO A 710 -24.33 -2.04 5.35
C PRO A 710 -24.14 -1.20 6.62
N ARG A 711 -22.96 -0.57 6.74
CA ARG A 711 -22.67 0.37 7.84
C ARG A 711 -23.54 1.63 7.74
N THR A 712 -24.03 2.11 8.88
CA THR A 712 -24.98 3.25 8.97
C THR A 712 -24.40 4.48 9.69
N ASP A 713 -23.12 4.42 10.07
CA ASP A 713 -22.41 5.43 10.85
C ASP A 713 -21.73 6.52 9.99
N LEU A 714 -21.42 6.22 8.72
CA LEU A 714 -20.82 7.17 7.78
C LEU A 714 -21.67 8.44 7.63
N LYS A 715 -21.03 9.61 7.78
CA LYS A 715 -21.64 10.93 7.62
C LYS A 715 -21.24 11.53 6.26
N PRO A 716 -22.13 12.27 5.56
CA PRO A 716 -21.82 12.83 4.25
C PRO A 716 -20.61 13.78 4.27
N LEU A 717 -19.68 13.57 3.33
CA LEU A 717 -18.58 14.49 3.05
C LEU A 717 -18.80 15.08 1.64
N ILE A 718 -19.19 16.35 1.58
CA ILE A 718 -19.64 17.01 0.35
C ILE A 718 -18.60 18.03 -0.10
N ILE A 719 -18.17 17.93 -1.36
CA ILE A 719 -17.25 18.88 -2.00
C ILE A 719 -18.06 19.87 -2.85
N GLN A 720 -17.82 21.17 -2.67
CA GLN A 720 -18.56 22.25 -3.34
C GLN A 720 -17.60 23.30 -3.91
N GLN A 721 -17.96 23.87 -5.07
CA GLN A 721 -17.30 25.05 -5.65
C GLN A 721 -18.38 26.10 -5.97
N PRO A 722 -18.77 26.95 -5.00
CA PRO A 722 -19.95 27.82 -5.13
C PRO A 722 -19.78 28.93 -6.20
N GLU A 723 -18.54 29.30 -6.52
CA GLU A 723 -18.19 30.29 -7.56
C GLU A 723 -17.84 29.64 -8.91
N GLY A 724 -18.00 28.31 -9.03
CA GLY A 724 -17.59 27.54 -10.20
C GLY A 724 -16.14 27.06 -10.16
N VAL A 725 -15.62 26.67 -11.32
CA VAL A 725 -14.32 26.01 -11.50
C VAL A 725 -13.22 26.98 -11.93
N SER A 726 -11.97 26.71 -11.56
CA SER A 726 -10.79 27.54 -11.89
C SER A 726 -10.17 27.21 -13.25
N PHE A 727 -10.74 26.26 -14.00
CA PHE A 727 -10.29 25.86 -15.34
C PHE A 727 -11.17 26.45 -16.45
N THR A 728 -10.59 26.60 -17.64
CA THR A 728 -11.32 26.99 -18.87
C THR A 728 -11.06 25.97 -19.97
N ILE A 729 -12.06 25.80 -20.85
CA ILE A 729 -12.06 24.79 -21.90
C ILE A 729 -12.50 25.44 -23.20
N ASN A 730 -11.80 25.15 -24.30
CA ASN A 730 -12.22 25.47 -25.66
C ASN A 730 -12.06 24.23 -26.55
N GLY A 731 -13.18 23.54 -26.84
CA GLY A 731 -13.15 22.20 -27.42
C GLY A 731 -12.40 21.23 -26.49
N TYR A 732 -11.25 20.74 -26.95
CA TYR A 732 -10.34 19.89 -26.17
C TYR A 732 -9.12 20.63 -25.60
N LEU A 733 -8.98 21.94 -25.84
CA LEU A 733 -7.92 22.76 -25.23
C LEU A 733 -8.32 23.15 -23.80
N ILE A 734 -7.50 22.78 -22.82
CA ILE A 734 -7.72 23.03 -21.39
C ILE A 734 -6.67 24.03 -20.89
N LYS A 735 -7.10 24.96 -20.03
CA LYS A 735 -6.20 25.86 -19.28
C LYS A 735 -6.61 25.94 -17.82
N TRP A 736 -5.64 25.84 -16.91
CA TRP A 736 -5.86 25.90 -15.46
C TRP A 736 -4.56 26.26 -14.76
N GLN A 737 -4.57 27.25 -13.85
CA GLN A 737 -3.41 27.60 -12.99
C GLN A 737 -2.05 27.54 -13.71
N LYS A 738 -1.87 28.36 -14.75
CA LYS A 738 -0.71 28.43 -15.68
C LYS A 738 -0.48 27.21 -16.60
N TRP A 739 -1.10 26.07 -16.36
CA TRP A 739 -1.10 24.95 -17.32
C TRP A 739 -1.93 25.28 -18.56
N ARG A 740 -1.46 24.81 -19.72
CA ARG A 740 -2.23 24.67 -20.96
C ARG A 740 -1.83 23.37 -21.65
N PHE A 741 -2.80 22.56 -22.02
CA PHE A 741 -2.63 21.31 -22.77
C PHE A 741 -3.90 20.99 -23.58
N ARG A 742 -3.81 20.06 -24.54
CA ARG A 742 -4.96 19.57 -25.31
C ARG A 742 -5.22 18.10 -24.99
N LEU A 743 -6.48 17.76 -24.73
CA LEU A 743 -6.93 16.40 -24.46
C LEU A 743 -7.17 15.64 -25.77
N GLY A 744 -6.52 14.49 -25.93
CA GLY A 744 -6.78 13.51 -26.99
C GLY A 744 -7.47 12.28 -26.42
N PHE A 745 -8.12 11.51 -27.31
CA PHE A 745 -8.66 10.19 -26.98
C PHE A 745 -8.46 9.23 -28.15
N THR A 746 -7.92 8.05 -27.88
CA THR A 746 -7.72 6.98 -28.87
C THR A 746 -8.36 5.67 -28.39
N TRP A 747 -8.73 4.79 -29.31
CA TRP A 747 -9.30 3.48 -28.96
C TRP A 747 -8.32 2.63 -28.11
N ARG A 748 -7.02 2.78 -28.33
CA ARG A 748 -5.94 1.98 -27.72
C ARG A 748 -5.50 2.55 -26.37
N GLU A 749 -5.02 3.78 -26.34
CA GLU A 749 -4.42 4.39 -25.14
C GLU A 749 -5.47 4.98 -24.20
N GLY A 750 -6.71 5.16 -24.67
CA GLY A 750 -7.72 5.93 -23.97
C GLY A 750 -7.32 7.39 -23.92
N MET A 751 -6.92 7.89 -22.74
CA MET A 751 -6.59 9.30 -22.50
C MET A 751 -5.17 9.67 -22.94
N VAL A 752 -5.04 10.65 -23.83
CA VAL A 752 -3.76 11.21 -24.29
C VAL A 752 -3.68 12.70 -23.98
N LEU A 753 -2.51 13.21 -23.59
CA LEU A 753 -2.27 14.64 -23.41
C LEU A 753 -1.29 15.14 -24.46
N HIS A 754 -1.61 16.25 -25.12
CA HIS A 754 -0.78 16.88 -26.15
C HIS A 754 -0.46 18.34 -25.82
N ASP A 755 0.65 18.83 -26.37
CA ASP A 755 1.09 20.23 -26.33
C ASP A 755 1.07 20.86 -24.92
N VAL A 756 1.64 20.11 -23.96
CA VAL A 756 1.65 20.45 -22.53
C VAL A 756 2.65 21.57 -22.27
N THR A 757 2.16 22.63 -21.66
CA THR A 757 2.91 23.86 -21.34
C THR A 757 2.54 24.34 -19.93
N TYR A 758 3.49 25.00 -19.26
CA TYR A 758 3.25 25.70 -17.99
C TYR A 758 3.86 27.10 -18.05
N ASP A 759 3.07 28.12 -17.70
CA ASP A 759 3.48 29.53 -17.68
C ASP A 759 4.08 29.99 -19.03
N GLY A 760 3.46 29.52 -20.12
CA GLY A 760 3.88 29.78 -21.50
C GLY A 760 5.09 28.96 -22.00
N ARG A 761 5.74 28.18 -21.14
CA ARG A 761 6.94 27.38 -21.47
C ARG A 761 6.59 25.95 -21.85
N GLU A 762 7.36 25.39 -22.78
CA GLU A 762 7.13 24.06 -23.36
C GLU A 762 7.62 22.94 -22.41
N LEU A 763 6.81 21.89 -22.24
CA LEU A 763 7.13 20.74 -21.40
C LEU A 763 7.12 19.42 -22.18
N PHE A 764 5.95 19.01 -22.70
CA PHE A 764 5.76 17.73 -23.37
C PHE A 764 4.93 17.90 -24.64
N HIS A 765 5.39 17.31 -25.74
CA HIS A 765 4.64 17.27 -26.99
C HIS A 765 3.46 16.31 -26.88
N ARG A 766 3.68 15.12 -26.31
CA ARG A 766 2.70 14.04 -26.14
C ARG A 766 3.02 13.21 -24.89
N ILE A 767 2.02 12.79 -24.13
CA ILE A 767 2.20 11.84 -23.03
C ILE A 767 0.95 10.96 -22.83
N SER A 768 1.17 9.65 -22.68
CA SER A 768 0.11 8.62 -22.63
C SER A 768 0.55 7.32 -21.96
N LEU A 769 -0.42 6.46 -21.65
CA LEU A 769 -0.20 5.03 -21.41
C LEU A 769 -0.05 4.33 -22.76
N SER A 770 1.14 3.83 -23.04
CA SER A 770 1.52 3.19 -24.29
C SER A 770 1.10 1.73 -24.37
N GLU A 771 1.26 0.99 -23.27
CA GLU A 771 0.95 -0.44 -23.17
C GLU A 771 0.73 -0.87 -21.72
N MET A 772 -0.05 -1.94 -21.52
CA MET A 772 -0.26 -2.59 -20.22
C MET A 772 -0.21 -4.11 -20.41
N PHE A 773 0.66 -4.81 -19.70
CA PHE A 773 0.86 -6.26 -19.84
C PHE A 773 0.63 -6.97 -18.51
N VAL A 774 -0.23 -8.00 -18.52
CA VAL A 774 -0.61 -8.78 -17.33
C VAL A 774 -0.21 -10.26 -17.51
N PRO A 775 1.06 -10.61 -17.22
CA PRO A 775 1.52 -11.99 -17.24
C PRO A 775 1.18 -12.72 -15.94
N TYR A 776 0.56 -13.90 -16.06
CA TYR A 776 0.36 -14.83 -14.95
C TYR A 776 1.58 -15.76 -14.77
N GLY A 777 1.78 -16.19 -13.52
CA GLY A 777 2.91 -17.00 -13.06
C GLY A 777 2.61 -18.46 -12.78
N ASP A 778 1.38 -18.95 -13.04
CA ASP A 778 1.09 -20.39 -12.98
C ASP A 778 1.75 -21.09 -14.18
N PRO A 779 2.72 -22.00 -13.96
CA PRO A 779 3.51 -22.60 -15.03
C PRO A 779 2.75 -23.69 -15.79
N ARG A 780 1.57 -24.10 -15.30
CA ARG A 780 0.84 -25.26 -15.84
C ARG A 780 0.06 -24.87 -17.09
N TYR A 781 -0.05 -25.81 -18.03
CA TYR A 781 -0.85 -25.62 -19.24
C TYR A 781 -2.36 -25.68 -18.92
N PRO A 782 -3.21 -24.80 -19.48
CA PRO A 782 -2.92 -23.67 -20.38
C PRO A 782 -2.77 -22.32 -19.65
N TYR A 783 -2.74 -22.27 -18.31
CA TYR A 783 -2.65 -21.01 -17.55
C TYR A 783 -1.41 -20.18 -17.91
N SER A 784 -0.33 -20.84 -18.29
CA SER A 784 0.89 -20.22 -18.82
C SER A 784 0.71 -19.42 -20.11
N ARG A 785 -0.45 -19.49 -20.78
CA ARG A 785 -0.83 -18.58 -21.88
C ARG A 785 -1.37 -17.23 -21.39
N LYS A 786 -1.88 -17.12 -20.16
CA LYS A 786 -2.56 -15.91 -19.65
C LYS A 786 -1.56 -14.74 -19.56
N SER A 787 -1.55 -13.94 -20.62
CA SER A 787 -0.55 -12.91 -20.89
C SER A 787 -1.13 -11.85 -21.84
N VAL A 788 -2.08 -11.09 -21.30
CA VAL A 788 -2.84 -10.10 -22.06
C VAL A 788 -2.07 -8.79 -22.12
N PHE A 789 -2.01 -8.19 -23.31
CA PHE A 789 -1.63 -6.80 -23.49
C PHE A 789 -2.92 -5.97 -23.49
N ASP A 790 -3.44 -5.58 -22.33
CA ASP A 790 -4.79 -5.02 -22.22
C ASP A 790 -5.01 -3.75 -23.07
N VAL A 791 -3.95 -2.96 -23.28
CA VAL A 791 -3.98 -1.80 -24.18
C VAL A 791 -3.89 -2.25 -25.65
N GLY A 792 -3.01 -3.17 -26.02
CA GLY A 792 -2.89 -3.66 -27.41
C GLY A 792 -3.97 -4.64 -27.90
N ASP A 793 -4.33 -5.63 -27.09
CA ASP A 793 -5.23 -6.74 -27.42
C ASP A 793 -6.72 -6.38 -27.29
N ILE A 794 -7.05 -5.29 -26.57
CA ILE A 794 -8.43 -4.87 -26.27
C ILE A 794 -8.60 -3.35 -26.47
N GLY A 795 -7.75 -2.54 -25.83
CA GLY A 795 -7.75 -1.07 -25.96
C GLY A 795 -8.45 -0.37 -24.79
N ALA A 796 -7.72 0.50 -24.09
CA ALA A 796 -8.23 1.27 -22.96
C ALA A 796 -9.38 2.24 -23.35
N GLY A 797 -9.39 2.76 -24.58
CA GLY A 797 -10.50 3.56 -25.09
C GLY A 797 -11.74 2.72 -25.42
N VAL A 798 -11.56 1.45 -25.82
CA VAL A 798 -12.65 0.47 -26.02
C VAL A 798 -13.19 0.00 -24.67
N ALA A 799 -12.33 -0.19 -23.68
CA ALA A 799 -12.65 -0.60 -22.32
C ALA A 799 -13.11 0.54 -21.40
N ALA A 800 -13.13 1.80 -21.86
CA ALA A 800 -13.49 2.95 -21.04
C ALA A 800 -14.96 2.93 -20.58
N ASN A 801 -15.14 3.16 -19.28
CA ASN A 801 -16.42 3.17 -18.56
C ASN A 801 -17.13 4.53 -18.68
N ASN A 802 -18.44 4.53 -18.44
CA ASN A 802 -19.24 5.76 -18.35
C ASN A 802 -19.19 6.31 -16.91
N LEU A 803 -18.46 7.41 -16.69
CA LEU A 803 -18.22 7.97 -15.35
C LEU A 803 -19.30 8.98 -14.89
N ALA A 804 -20.49 8.97 -15.50
CA ALA A 804 -21.53 9.97 -15.25
C ALA A 804 -21.90 10.14 -13.76
N LEU A 805 -22.50 11.29 -13.42
CA LEU A 805 -22.78 11.72 -12.05
C LEU A 805 -23.44 10.61 -11.20
N GLY A 806 -22.69 10.10 -10.23
CA GLY A 806 -23.10 8.99 -9.38
C GLY A 806 -22.12 8.78 -8.23
N CYS A 807 -20.94 8.21 -8.51
CA CYS A 807 -19.94 7.86 -7.50
C CYS A 807 -18.47 8.12 -7.88
N ASP A 808 -18.07 7.98 -9.15
CA ASP A 808 -16.65 7.83 -9.55
C ASP A 808 -15.78 9.08 -9.42
N CYS A 809 -16.39 10.27 -9.56
CA CYS A 809 -15.71 11.56 -9.49
C CYS A 809 -16.51 12.53 -8.60
N LEU A 810 -15.88 13.05 -7.54
CA LEU A 810 -16.55 13.84 -6.50
C LEU A 810 -16.22 15.34 -6.60
N GLY A 811 -17.25 16.19 -6.58
CA GLY A 811 -17.14 17.66 -6.65
C GLY A 811 -17.89 18.24 -7.85
N VAL A 812 -17.35 19.30 -8.45
CA VAL A 812 -17.92 19.90 -9.67
C VAL A 812 -17.16 19.36 -10.89
N ILE A 813 -17.83 18.48 -11.65
CA ILE A 813 -17.19 17.64 -12.67
C ILE A 813 -17.51 18.13 -14.08
N LYS A 814 -16.48 18.25 -14.92
CA LYS A 814 -16.61 18.28 -16.38
C LYS A 814 -16.38 16.89 -16.93
N TYR A 815 -17.30 16.41 -17.75
CA TYR A 815 -17.12 15.18 -18.53
C TYR A 815 -16.77 15.45 -19.99
N PHE A 816 -15.94 14.57 -20.55
CA PHE A 816 -15.69 14.46 -21.99
C PHE A 816 -16.21 13.12 -22.48
N SER A 817 -16.97 13.16 -23.57
CA SER A 817 -17.48 11.99 -24.29
C SER A 817 -16.78 11.88 -25.63
N PHE A 818 -16.60 10.66 -26.12
CA PHE A 818 -15.92 10.37 -27.38
C PHE A 818 -16.71 9.37 -28.22
N VAL A 819 -16.25 9.10 -29.44
CA VAL A 819 -16.87 8.14 -30.36
C VAL A 819 -15.78 7.21 -30.92
N ILE A 820 -16.07 5.92 -30.95
CA ILE A 820 -15.24 4.88 -31.59
C ILE A 820 -16.06 4.13 -32.66
N SER A 821 -15.46 3.20 -33.39
CA SER A 821 -16.16 2.35 -34.37
C SER A 821 -16.42 0.94 -33.85
N ASN A 822 -17.57 0.35 -34.20
CA ASN A 822 -17.80 -1.11 -34.05
C ASN A 822 -17.43 -1.93 -35.30
N SER A 823 -17.69 -3.25 -35.29
CA SER A 823 -17.39 -4.16 -36.40
C SER A 823 -18.04 -3.79 -37.73
N GLN A 824 -19.14 -3.06 -37.69
CA GLN A 824 -19.87 -2.59 -38.88
C GLN A 824 -19.36 -1.22 -39.37
N GLY A 825 -18.35 -0.64 -38.74
CA GLY A 825 -17.87 0.72 -39.01
C GLY A 825 -18.91 1.79 -38.68
N LYS A 826 -19.80 1.51 -37.72
CA LYS A 826 -20.75 2.48 -37.17
C LYS A 826 -20.16 3.16 -35.92
N PRO A 827 -20.50 4.43 -35.66
CA PRO A 827 -20.11 5.11 -34.44
C PRO A 827 -20.74 4.46 -33.20
N VAL A 828 -19.94 4.32 -32.15
CA VAL A 828 -20.34 3.90 -30.80
C VAL A 828 -19.88 4.98 -29.83
N GLU A 829 -20.81 5.53 -29.04
CA GLU A 829 -20.45 6.53 -28.05
C GLU A 829 -19.72 5.93 -26.85
N LYS A 830 -18.76 6.70 -26.36
CA LYS A 830 -18.11 6.56 -25.07
C LYS A 830 -18.51 7.76 -24.22
N PRO A 831 -19.75 7.76 -23.67
CA PRO A 831 -20.25 8.87 -22.87
C PRO A 831 -19.42 8.98 -21.58
N ASN A 832 -19.04 10.20 -21.22
CA ASN A 832 -18.41 10.53 -19.95
C ASN A 832 -17.11 9.76 -19.64
N ALA A 833 -16.43 9.24 -20.67
CA ALA A 833 -15.25 8.37 -20.52
C ALA A 833 -14.05 9.03 -19.82
N ILE A 834 -13.97 10.37 -19.84
CA ILE A 834 -13.02 11.12 -19.02
C ILE A 834 -13.78 12.12 -18.17
N CYS A 835 -13.53 12.10 -16.86
CA CYS A 835 -13.97 13.14 -15.94
C CYS A 835 -12.80 14.09 -15.62
N MET A 836 -13.10 15.37 -15.42
CA MET A 836 -12.13 16.40 -15.07
C MET A 836 -12.69 17.30 -13.98
N HIS A 837 -11.94 17.48 -12.89
CA HIS A 837 -12.37 18.26 -11.73
C HIS A 837 -11.17 18.74 -10.89
N GLU A 838 -11.43 19.56 -9.88
CA GLU A 838 -10.39 20.08 -8.99
C GLU A 838 -10.53 19.46 -7.59
N ILE A 839 -9.43 18.95 -7.04
CA ILE A 839 -9.35 18.44 -5.66
C ILE A 839 -8.41 19.29 -4.81
N ASP A 840 -8.69 19.34 -3.51
CA ASP A 840 -7.73 19.81 -2.52
C ASP A 840 -6.77 18.66 -2.15
N ASP A 841 -5.47 18.94 -2.21
CA ASP A 841 -4.38 18.00 -1.90
C ASP A 841 -3.54 18.50 -0.70
N GLY A 842 -4.20 19.13 0.28
CA GLY A 842 -3.57 19.56 1.52
C GLY A 842 -2.78 20.86 1.43
N ILE A 843 -1.49 20.84 1.78
CA ILE A 843 -0.62 22.02 1.85
C ILE A 843 0.32 22.04 0.65
N GLY A 844 0.28 23.13 -0.14
CA GLY A 844 1.23 23.35 -1.23
C GLY A 844 2.58 23.84 -0.70
N TRP A 845 2.58 24.90 0.11
CA TRP A 845 3.76 25.32 0.87
C TRP A 845 3.37 26.10 2.14
N LYS A 846 4.26 26.09 3.14
CA LYS A 846 4.10 26.82 4.40
C LYS A 846 5.45 27.26 4.95
N HIS A 847 5.52 28.47 5.49
CA HIS A 847 6.61 28.91 6.36
C HIS A 847 6.09 29.66 7.60
N THR A 848 6.81 29.55 8.70
CA THR A 848 6.58 30.33 9.92
C THR A 848 7.90 30.93 10.37
N ASN A 849 7.99 32.26 10.37
CA ASN A 849 9.16 32.96 10.88
C ASN A 849 9.10 32.97 12.42
N SER A 850 9.88 32.09 13.06
CA SER A 850 9.89 31.93 14.52
C SER A 850 10.31 33.19 15.30
N ARG A 851 10.93 34.19 14.65
CA ARG A 851 11.34 35.46 15.28
C ARG A 851 10.21 36.48 15.36
N THR A 852 9.25 36.44 14.42
CA THR A 852 8.15 37.40 14.32
C THR A 852 6.76 36.79 14.51
N GLY A 853 6.66 35.46 14.52
CA GLY A 853 5.40 34.72 14.51
C GLY A 853 4.66 34.74 13.16
N ALA A 854 5.16 35.46 12.15
CA ALA A 854 4.51 35.57 10.85
C ALA A 854 4.40 34.21 10.14
N VAL A 855 3.20 33.89 9.64
CA VAL A 855 2.91 32.64 8.92
C VAL A 855 2.47 32.96 7.50
N SER A 856 3.09 32.31 6.52
CA SER A 856 2.62 32.26 5.15
C SER A 856 2.27 30.82 4.80
N ILE A 857 1.10 30.59 4.22
CA ILE A 857 0.60 29.26 3.86
C ILE A 857 -0.25 29.31 2.59
N VAL A 858 -0.07 28.31 1.74
CA VAL A 858 -0.87 28.05 0.54
C VAL A 858 -1.31 26.58 0.58
N ARG A 859 -2.59 26.30 0.32
CA ARG A 859 -3.12 24.95 0.12
C ARG A 859 -2.84 24.47 -1.29
N SER A 860 -2.65 23.16 -1.46
CA SER A 860 -2.45 22.56 -2.78
C SER A 860 -3.81 22.33 -3.43
N ARG A 861 -4.07 22.99 -4.56
CA ARG A 861 -5.17 22.60 -5.47
C ARG A 861 -4.56 21.80 -6.62
N VAL A 862 -5.25 20.73 -7.02
CA VAL A 862 -4.84 19.85 -8.11
C VAL A 862 -5.97 19.70 -9.10
N LEU A 863 -5.68 19.85 -10.39
CA LEU A 863 -6.59 19.44 -11.47
C LEU A 863 -6.40 17.95 -11.72
N VAL A 864 -7.49 17.20 -11.69
CA VAL A 864 -7.54 15.76 -11.97
C VAL A 864 -8.22 15.56 -13.33
N LEU A 865 -7.60 14.75 -14.20
CA LEU A 865 -8.29 14.11 -15.32
C LEU A 865 -8.24 12.59 -15.09
N GLN A 866 -9.39 11.93 -15.07
CA GLN A 866 -9.53 10.51 -14.73
C GLN A 866 -10.29 9.75 -15.82
N THR A 867 -9.82 8.55 -16.15
CA THR A 867 -10.57 7.50 -16.85
C THR A 867 -10.57 6.23 -16.00
N ILE A 868 -11.64 5.44 -16.09
CA ILE A 868 -11.70 4.07 -15.55
C ILE A 868 -11.94 3.14 -16.73
N ILE A 869 -11.20 2.03 -16.78
CA ILE A 869 -11.40 0.97 -17.75
C ILE A 869 -11.72 -0.35 -17.03
N THR A 870 -12.67 -1.12 -17.57
CA THR A 870 -12.96 -2.49 -17.14
C THR A 870 -12.45 -3.47 -18.20
N VAL A 871 -11.55 -4.38 -17.80
CA VAL A 871 -10.93 -5.37 -18.70
C VAL A 871 -11.10 -6.76 -18.10
N GLY A 872 -12.10 -7.48 -18.61
CA GLY A 872 -12.51 -8.77 -18.05
C GLY A 872 -12.91 -8.62 -16.58
N ASN A 873 -12.13 -9.21 -15.70
CA ASN A 873 -12.32 -9.17 -14.25
C ASN A 873 -11.74 -7.92 -13.54
N TYR A 874 -10.86 -7.14 -14.19
CA TYR A 874 -10.12 -6.04 -13.54
C TYR A 874 -10.65 -4.65 -13.89
N GLU A 875 -10.63 -3.75 -12.90
CA GLU A 875 -10.80 -2.31 -13.08
C GLU A 875 -9.47 -1.57 -12.89
N TYR A 876 -9.17 -0.64 -13.80
CA TYR A 876 -8.02 0.26 -13.67
C TYR A 876 -8.45 1.72 -13.72
N VAL A 877 -8.05 2.49 -12.69
CA VAL A 877 -8.27 3.93 -12.61
C VAL A 877 -6.97 4.65 -13.00
N PHE A 878 -7.01 5.41 -14.08
CA PHE A 878 -5.87 6.18 -14.58
C PHE A 878 -6.14 7.68 -14.43
N MET A 879 -5.27 8.36 -13.67
CA MET A 879 -5.43 9.77 -13.36
C MET A 879 -4.19 10.60 -13.70
N TRP A 880 -4.38 11.72 -14.40
CA TRP A 880 -3.41 12.80 -14.49
C TRP A 880 -3.74 13.86 -13.43
N HIS A 881 -2.80 14.11 -12.53
CA HIS A 881 -2.85 15.18 -11.53
C HIS A 881 -1.87 16.29 -11.92
N PHE A 882 -2.36 17.52 -12.05
CA PHE A 882 -1.57 18.71 -12.30
C PHE A 882 -1.55 19.57 -11.03
N ASP A 883 -0.38 19.89 -10.49
CA ASP A 883 -0.25 20.74 -9.29
C ASP A 883 0.08 22.21 -9.63
N GLN A 884 -0.08 23.10 -8.65
CA GLN A 884 0.25 24.54 -8.80
C GLN A 884 1.76 24.85 -8.69
N ALA A 885 2.60 23.85 -8.49
CA ALA A 885 4.06 23.92 -8.47
C ALA A 885 4.70 23.38 -9.77
N ALA A 886 3.90 23.23 -10.84
CA ALA A 886 4.26 22.68 -12.15
C ALA A 886 4.65 21.18 -12.15
N GLY A 887 4.24 20.43 -11.13
CA GLY A 887 4.32 18.96 -11.11
C GLY A 887 3.17 18.30 -11.88
N LEU A 888 3.51 17.30 -12.70
CA LEU A 888 2.55 16.42 -13.37
C LEU A 888 2.70 14.99 -12.82
N HIS A 889 1.63 14.39 -12.34
CA HIS A 889 1.65 13.07 -11.74
C HIS A 889 0.68 12.13 -12.45
N TYR A 890 1.17 10.96 -12.84
CA TYR A 890 0.32 9.86 -13.27
C TYR A 890 0.06 8.95 -12.07
N ARG A 891 -1.21 8.79 -11.69
CA ARG A 891 -1.65 7.85 -10.66
C ARG A 891 -2.39 6.70 -11.33
N ILE A 892 -2.00 5.49 -10.97
CA ILE A 892 -2.60 4.24 -11.41
C ILE A 892 -3.21 3.59 -10.18
N GLN A 893 -4.46 3.15 -10.26
CA GLN A 893 -5.05 2.25 -9.26
C GLN A 893 -5.57 1.00 -9.94
N ALA A 894 -5.33 -0.16 -9.34
CA ALA A 894 -5.93 -1.43 -9.74
C ALA A 894 -6.94 -1.85 -8.67
N THR A 895 -8.13 -2.28 -9.10
CA THR A 895 -9.27 -2.74 -8.27
C THR A 895 -10.10 -3.73 -9.11
N GLY A 896 -11.28 -4.15 -8.66
CA GLY A 896 -12.09 -5.16 -9.34
C GLY A 896 -11.86 -6.56 -8.80
N ILE A 897 -12.14 -7.60 -9.59
CA ILE A 897 -12.11 -8.99 -9.13
C ILE A 897 -10.83 -9.70 -9.59
N LEU A 898 -10.34 -10.65 -8.80
CA LEU A 898 -9.21 -11.51 -9.19
C LEU A 898 -9.63 -12.45 -10.33
N SER A 899 -8.77 -12.65 -11.33
CA SER A 899 -8.96 -13.76 -12.27
C SER A 899 -8.62 -15.07 -11.57
N THR A 900 -9.59 -15.98 -11.46
CA THR A 900 -9.47 -17.22 -10.68
C THR A 900 -9.26 -18.46 -11.55
N ALA A 901 -8.86 -19.55 -10.89
CA ALA A 901 -8.67 -20.88 -11.42
C ALA A 901 -9.19 -21.91 -10.39
N PRO A 902 -9.65 -23.10 -10.82
CA PRO A 902 -10.13 -24.12 -9.89
C PRO A 902 -8.97 -24.81 -9.17
N VAL A 903 -9.18 -25.14 -7.90
CA VAL A 903 -8.22 -25.88 -7.06
C VAL A 903 -8.91 -27.02 -6.30
N ASP A 904 -8.26 -28.17 -6.18
CA ASP A 904 -8.80 -29.30 -5.42
C ASP A 904 -8.80 -29.01 -3.90
N PRO A 905 -9.80 -29.51 -3.13
CA PRO A 905 -9.81 -29.37 -1.67
C PRO A 905 -8.53 -29.87 -1.01
N GLY A 906 -7.91 -29.02 -0.19
CA GLY A 906 -6.63 -29.29 0.48
C GLY A 906 -5.38 -29.13 -0.40
N ALA A 907 -5.52 -28.93 -1.72
CA ALA A 907 -4.39 -28.59 -2.57
C ALA A 907 -3.95 -27.14 -2.35
N SER A 908 -2.64 -26.92 -2.37
CA SER A 908 -2.02 -25.59 -2.36
C SER A 908 -0.85 -25.56 -3.33
N VAL A 909 -0.53 -24.37 -3.86
CA VAL A 909 0.50 -24.17 -4.88
C VAL A 909 1.37 -22.96 -4.54
N PRO A 910 2.68 -22.98 -4.88
CA PRO A 910 3.57 -21.84 -4.62
C PRO A 910 3.48 -20.72 -5.67
N TRP A 911 2.57 -20.82 -6.65
CA TRP A 911 2.34 -19.86 -7.75
C TRP A 911 0.94 -19.22 -7.73
N GLY A 912 0.24 -19.30 -6.61
CA GLY A 912 -1.10 -18.73 -6.43
C GLY A 912 -1.57 -18.82 -4.98
N THR A 913 -2.69 -18.18 -4.67
CA THR A 913 -3.30 -18.19 -3.34
C THR A 913 -4.73 -18.70 -3.42
N ASN A 914 -5.11 -19.64 -2.56
CA ASN A 914 -6.51 -20.05 -2.42
C ASN A 914 -7.29 -18.91 -1.75
N VAL A 915 -8.27 -18.34 -2.44
CA VAL A 915 -9.08 -17.21 -1.98
C VAL A 915 -10.47 -17.62 -1.53
N ASN A 916 -10.95 -18.79 -1.97
CA ASN A 916 -12.09 -19.50 -1.40
C ASN A 916 -11.85 -21.03 -1.45
N GLU A 917 -12.73 -21.83 -0.85
CA GLU A 917 -12.73 -23.28 -1.12
C GLU A 917 -13.01 -23.52 -2.61
N GLY A 918 -12.21 -24.36 -3.28
CA GLY A 918 -12.32 -24.58 -4.72
C GLY A 918 -11.73 -23.48 -5.63
N VAL A 919 -11.38 -22.31 -5.07
CA VAL A 919 -11.00 -21.11 -5.83
C VAL A 919 -9.57 -20.63 -5.50
N MET A 920 -8.70 -20.64 -6.52
CA MET A 920 -7.33 -20.15 -6.43
C MET A 920 -7.10 -18.98 -7.38
N ALA A 921 -6.44 -17.92 -6.89
CA ALA A 921 -6.01 -16.77 -7.67
C ALA A 921 -4.50 -16.88 -7.96
N PRO A 922 -4.08 -17.16 -9.22
CA PRO A 922 -2.67 -17.30 -9.56
C PRO A 922 -1.91 -15.98 -9.46
N TYR A 923 -0.63 -16.05 -9.07
CA TYR A 923 0.26 -14.89 -9.01
C TYR A 923 0.44 -14.27 -10.39
N HIS A 924 0.57 -12.95 -10.45
CA HIS A 924 0.72 -12.21 -11.70
C HIS A 924 1.40 -10.85 -11.48
N GLN A 925 1.71 -10.16 -12.57
CA GLN A 925 2.16 -8.77 -12.54
C GLN A 925 1.23 -7.90 -13.36
N HIS A 926 1.20 -6.60 -13.09
CA HIS A 926 0.63 -5.58 -13.97
C HIS A 926 1.75 -4.62 -14.36
N VAL A 927 2.18 -4.63 -15.61
CA VAL A 927 3.32 -3.82 -16.08
C VAL A 927 2.88 -2.78 -17.11
N PHE A 928 2.93 -1.53 -16.70
CA PHE A 928 2.48 -0.36 -17.46
C PHE A 928 3.68 0.31 -18.12
N SER A 929 3.52 0.80 -19.36
CA SER A 929 4.52 1.64 -20.03
C SER A 929 3.95 3.03 -20.30
N LEU A 930 4.55 4.07 -19.73
CA LEU A 930 4.26 5.46 -20.09
C LEU A 930 5.19 5.91 -21.22
N ARG A 931 4.62 6.43 -22.31
CA ARG A 931 5.38 7.13 -23.36
C ARG A 931 5.39 8.61 -23.05
N ILE A 932 6.58 9.19 -22.89
CA ILE A 932 6.80 10.60 -22.59
C ILE A 932 7.61 11.21 -23.74
N ASP A 933 6.98 12.09 -24.50
CA ASP A 933 7.54 12.78 -25.65
C ASP A 933 7.86 14.23 -25.26
N PRO A 934 9.05 14.51 -24.73
CA PRO A 934 9.37 15.82 -24.20
C PRO A 934 9.60 16.87 -25.29
N CYS A 935 9.38 18.12 -24.90
CA CYS A 935 9.87 19.29 -25.61
C CYS A 935 10.23 20.38 -24.58
N ILE A 936 11.02 20.00 -23.56
CA ILE A 936 11.40 20.83 -22.42
C ILE A 936 12.09 22.08 -22.95
N ASP A 937 11.39 23.22 -22.90
CA ASP A 937 11.86 24.53 -23.34
C ASP A 937 12.41 24.58 -24.80
N GLY A 938 12.02 23.60 -25.63
CA GLY A 938 12.50 23.39 -27.01
C GLY A 938 12.51 21.92 -27.45
N ASP A 939 12.75 21.69 -28.74
CA ASP A 939 12.65 20.36 -29.39
C ASP A 939 13.86 19.44 -29.17
N LYS A 940 14.98 19.98 -28.66
CA LYS A 940 16.23 19.25 -28.41
C LYS A 940 16.41 19.02 -26.92
N ASN A 941 16.35 17.78 -26.49
CA ASN A 941 16.48 17.38 -25.09
C ASN A 941 17.50 16.24 -24.93
N SER A 942 17.91 15.99 -23.69
CA SER A 942 18.79 14.87 -23.31
C SER A 942 18.26 14.21 -22.04
N ILE A 943 18.54 12.91 -21.88
CA ILE A 943 18.33 12.20 -20.61
C ILE A 943 19.63 12.16 -19.80
N VAL A 944 19.55 12.42 -18.50
CA VAL A 944 20.67 12.36 -17.56
C VAL A 944 20.31 11.48 -16.36
N GLU A 945 21.20 10.56 -16.00
CA GLU A 945 21.20 9.91 -14.68
C GLU A 945 22.00 10.78 -13.70
N GLU A 946 21.40 11.14 -12.57
CA GLU A 946 22.06 11.83 -11.46
C GLU A 946 22.16 10.90 -10.24
N ASP A 947 23.39 10.61 -9.81
CA ASP A 947 23.69 9.80 -8.62
C ASP A 947 24.34 10.68 -7.54
N SER A 948 23.84 10.61 -6.30
CA SER A 948 24.49 11.24 -5.14
C SER A 948 25.57 10.32 -4.57
N VAL A 949 26.83 10.74 -4.58
CA VAL A 949 27.99 9.94 -4.14
C VAL A 949 28.80 10.65 -3.06
N ALA A 950 29.29 9.90 -2.08
CA ALA A 950 30.17 10.43 -1.04
C ALA A 950 31.51 10.91 -1.65
N MET A 951 32.04 12.02 -1.12
CA MET A 951 33.41 12.45 -1.41
C MET A 951 34.42 11.54 -0.67
N PRO A 952 35.62 11.32 -1.21
CA PRO A 952 36.70 10.70 -0.44
C PRO A 952 37.02 11.51 0.82
N TRP A 953 37.67 10.88 1.81
CA TRP A 953 38.12 11.58 3.02
C TRP A 953 39.54 12.12 2.77
N ASP A 954 39.64 13.42 2.48
CA ASP A 954 40.89 14.12 2.12
C ASP A 954 40.88 15.57 2.65
N ASP A 955 41.87 16.37 2.27
CA ASP A 955 41.98 17.79 2.69
C ASP A 955 40.80 18.67 2.22
N LYS A 956 40.05 18.26 1.19
CA LYS A 956 38.84 18.95 0.71
C LYS A 956 37.57 18.47 1.42
N ASN A 957 37.63 17.34 2.11
CA ASN A 957 36.58 16.77 2.94
C ASN A 957 37.15 16.26 4.29
N PRO A 958 37.76 17.13 5.12
CA PRO A 958 38.55 16.72 6.29
C PRO A 958 37.71 16.08 7.40
N HIS A 959 36.38 16.18 7.31
CA HIS A 959 35.43 15.62 8.27
C HIS A 959 34.63 14.43 7.73
N GLY A 960 34.87 13.97 6.49
CA GLY A 960 34.22 12.79 5.92
C GLY A 960 32.71 12.93 5.65
N VAL A 961 32.17 14.16 5.63
CA VAL A 961 30.71 14.43 5.49
C VAL A 961 30.30 14.91 4.10
N GLY A 962 31.26 15.27 3.25
CA GLY A 962 31.01 15.79 1.90
C GLY A 962 30.43 14.73 0.96
N TYR A 963 29.54 15.16 0.07
CA TYR A 963 29.02 14.38 -1.04
C TYR A 963 28.86 15.29 -2.26
N ILE A 964 28.84 14.70 -3.46
CA ILE A 964 28.63 15.37 -4.74
C ILE A 964 27.58 14.62 -5.56
N THR A 965 27.07 15.26 -6.62
CA THR A 965 26.26 14.59 -7.64
C THR A 965 27.12 14.27 -8.85
N ASN A 966 27.14 13.01 -9.27
CA ASN A 966 27.68 12.60 -10.56
C ASN A 966 26.56 12.60 -11.61
N HIS A 967 26.87 13.03 -12.83
CA HIS A 967 25.93 13.09 -13.95
C HIS A 967 26.42 12.20 -15.10
N ARG A 968 25.52 11.37 -15.63
CA ARG A 968 25.75 10.58 -16.85
C ARG A 968 24.68 10.93 -17.87
N THR A 969 25.06 11.60 -18.94
CA THR A 969 24.20 11.82 -20.10
C THR A 969 24.04 10.52 -20.89
N ILE A 970 22.81 10.23 -21.31
CA ILE A 970 22.46 9.06 -22.12
C ILE A 970 22.46 9.50 -23.59
N SER A 971 23.58 9.27 -24.26
CA SER A 971 23.86 9.78 -25.61
C SER A 971 23.41 8.88 -26.76
N GLN A 972 22.99 7.65 -26.46
CA GLN A 972 22.41 6.72 -27.42
C GLN A 972 21.13 6.09 -26.87
N SER A 973 20.25 5.63 -27.77
CA SER A 973 19.08 4.85 -27.43
C SER A 973 19.48 3.58 -26.65
N THR A 974 18.78 3.30 -25.54
CA THR A 974 19.11 2.19 -24.62
C THR A 974 17.99 1.96 -23.60
N SER A 975 17.97 0.81 -22.94
CA SER A 975 17.33 0.64 -21.64
C SER A 975 18.21 1.22 -20.51
N LEU A 976 17.61 1.55 -19.36
CA LEU A 976 18.26 2.05 -18.16
C LEU A 976 17.60 1.44 -16.91
N ASP A 977 18.41 1.09 -15.92
CA ASP A 977 17.94 0.55 -14.64
C ASP A 977 17.80 1.62 -13.55
N SER A 978 17.04 1.29 -12.52
CA SER A 978 16.92 2.10 -11.30
C SER A 978 17.95 1.68 -10.26
N ALA A 979 18.52 2.65 -9.55
CA ALA A 979 19.39 2.42 -8.40
C ALA A 979 18.92 3.25 -7.18
N PRO A 980 19.27 2.87 -5.94
CA PRO A 980 18.92 3.66 -4.76
C PRO A 980 19.41 5.11 -4.87
N ASN A 981 18.50 6.07 -4.73
CA ASN A 981 18.73 7.52 -4.88
C ASN A 981 19.18 8.01 -6.28
N ARG A 982 19.17 7.17 -7.32
CA ARG A 982 19.34 7.65 -8.70
C ARG A 982 18.12 8.47 -9.12
N VAL A 983 18.36 9.59 -9.80
CA VAL A 983 17.31 10.42 -10.40
C VAL A 983 17.54 10.53 -11.90
N HIS A 984 16.58 10.05 -12.69
CA HIS A 984 16.54 10.29 -14.13
C HIS A 984 15.92 11.67 -14.39
N LYS A 985 16.55 12.45 -15.27
CA LYS A 985 16.11 13.81 -15.64
C LYS A 985 16.06 13.99 -17.15
N ILE A 986 14.99 14.62 -17.63
CA ILE A 986 14.91 15.18 -18.98
C ILE A 986 15.40 16.62 -18.90
N ILE A 987 16.43 16.98 -19.66
CA ILE A 987 17.01 18.33 -19.65
C ILE A 987 17.02 18.95 -21.05
N ASN A 988 17.10 20.28 -21.12
CA ASN A 988 17.46 21.00 -22.33
C ASN A 988 18.88 21.59 -22.15
N PRO A 989 19.92 21.01 -22.77
CA PRO A 989 21.30 21.44 -22.55
C PRO A 989 21.58 22.86 -23.05
N SER A 990 20.79 23.37 -24.02
CA SER A 990 20.94 24.74 -24.57
C SER A 990 20.35 25.85 -23.69
N LYS A 991 19.61 25.50 -22.63
CA LYS A 991 18.84 26.44 -21.80
C LYS A 991 19.31 26.37 -20.35
N ILE A 992 20.09 27.36 -19.92
CA ILE A 992 20.68 27.41 -18.58
C ILE A 992 19.81 28.22 -17.62
N ASN A 993 19.49 27.64 -16.46
CA ASN A 993 18.84 28.32 -15.35
C ASN A 993 19.81 29.32 -14.69
N LYS A 994 19.40 30.58 -14.52
CA LYS A 994 20.28 31.64 -13.99
C LYS A 994 20.63 31.45 -12.51
N SER A 995 19.73 30.88 -11.71
CA SER A 995 19.94 30.68 -10.26
C SER A 995 20.90 29.52 -9.96
N SER A 996 20.82 28.42 -10.72
CA SER A 996 21.63 27.22 -10.47
C SER A 996 22.87 27.08 -11.37
N GLY A 997 22.92 27.80 -12.50
CA GLY A 997 23.96 27.62 -13.52
C GLY A 997 23.92 26.25 -14.21
N LYS A 998 22.79 25.53 -14.15
CA LYS A 998 22.59 24.21 -14.75
C LYS A 998 21.53 24.25 -15.86
N PRO A 999 21.53 23.27 -16.80
CA PRO A 999 20.43 23.07 -17.73
C PRO A 999 19.07 23.01 -17.03
N VAL A 1000 18.04 23.60 -17.64
CA VAL A 1000 16.64 23.44 -17.21
C VAL A 1000 16.18 22.01 -17.46
N GLY A 1001 15.35 21.45 -16.58
CA GLY A 1001 14.88 20.09 -16.75
C GLY A 1001 13.72 19.67 -15.85
N TYR A 1002 13.21 18.47 -16.09
CA TYR A 1002 12.22 17.78 -15.28
C TYR A 1002 12.79 16.44 -14.78
N ALA A 1003 12.66 16.18 -13.49
CA ALA A 1003 13.05 14.92 -12.86
C ALA A 1003 11.87 13.95 -12.82
N ILE A 1004 12.13 12.67 -13.09
CA ILE A 1004 11.16 11.59 -12.90
C ILE A 1004 11.34 11.02 -11.49
N HIS A 1005 10.26 11.05 -10.70
CA HIS A 1005 10.18 10.38 -9.41
C HIS A 1005 9.20 9.21 -9.53
N SER A 1006 9.74 7.99 -9.47
CA SER A 1006 8.98 6.73 -9.49
C SER A 1006 9.54 5.81 -8.41
N PRO A 1007 8.71 5.01 -7.70
CA PRO A 1007 9.22 3.98 -6.81
C PRO A 1007 10.02 2.93 -7.60
N VAL A 1008 11.10 2.41 -7.01
CA VAL A 1008 11.79 1.22 -7.54
C VAL A 1008 10.84 0.02 -7.39
N ARG A 1009 10.59 -0.70 -8.47
CA ARG A 1009 9.69 -1.86 -8.53
C ARG A 1009 10.40 -3.09 -9.08
N GLN A 1010 9.86 -4.26 -8.77
CA GLN A 1010 10.28 -5.52 -9.37
C GLN A 1010 9.80 -5.57 -10.83
N MET A 1011 10.73 -5.62 -11.78
CA MET A 1011 10.41 -5.74 -13.20
C MET A 1011 9.98 -7.18 -13.55
N LEU A 1012 9.74 -7.47 -14.83
CA LEU A 1012 9.18 -8.74 -15.30
C LEU A 1012 9.93 -9.96 -14.73
N LEU A 1013 9.18 -10.84 -14.07
CA LEU A 1013 9.68 -12.07 -13.44
C LEU A 1013 9.74 -13.25 -14.41
N ALA A 1014 9.00 -13.21 -15.50
CA ALA A 1014 9.03 -14.25 -16.52
C ALA A 1014 10.42 -14.31 -17.19
N HIS A 1015 10.91 -15.52 -17.46
CA HIS A 1015 12.21 -15.72 -18.07
C HIS A 1015 12.33 -14.98 -19.42
N PRO A 1016 13.46 -14.34 -19.77
CA PRO A 1016 13.61 -13.62 -21.04
C PRO A 1016 13.24 -14.45 -22.28
N ASP A 1017 13.62 -15.74 -22.29
CA ASP A 1017 13.30 -16.65 -23.41
C ASP A 1017 11.86 -17.21 -23.41
N SER A 1018 11.06 -16.92 -22.37
CA SER A 1018 9.64 -17.28 -22.34
C SER A 1018 8.84 -16.41 -23.32
N TRP A 1019 7.64 -16.85 -23.69
CA TRP A 1019 6.76 -16.06 -24.55
C TRP A 1019 6.35 -14.72 -23.94
N HIS A 1020 6.23 -14.64 -22.60
CA HIS A 1020 6.00 -13.38 -21.90
C HIS A 1020 7.20 -12.45 -22.07
N GLY A 1021 8.43 -12.94 -21.82
CA GLY A 1021 9.66 -12.16 -21.94
C GLY A 1021 9.92 -11.68 -23.38
N LYS A 1022 9.77 -12.60 -24.35
CA LYS A 1022 9.97 -12.31 -25.77
C LYS A 1022 9.00 -11.28 -26.34
N ARG A 1023 7.72 -11.28 -25.92
CA ARG A 1023 6.67 -10.35 -26.38
C ARG A 1023 6.68 -9.01 -25.63
N ALA A 1024 7.03 -8.99 -24.34
CA ALA A 1024 6.93 -7.80 -23.48
C ALA A 1024 8.30 -7.22 -23.07
N LYS A 1025 9.25 -7.05 -24.01
CA LYS A 1025 10.62 -6.61 -23.69
C LYS A 1025 10.69 -5.33 -22.84
N TYR A 1026 9.77 -4.38 -23.07
CA TYR A 1026 9.67 -3.12 -22.30
C TYR A 1026 9.56 -3.35 -20.78
N ALA A 1027 9.05 -4.51 -20.37
CA ALA A 1027 8.78 -4.85 -18.98
C ALA A 1027 10.01 -5.29 -18.18
N PHE A 1028 11.19 -5.47 -18.81
CA PHE A 1028 12.42 -5.86 -18.11
C PHE A 1028 13.18 -4.70 -17.45
N HIS A 1029 13.08 -3.49 -18.00
CA HIS A 1029 13.78 -2.31 -17.47
C HIS A 1029 12.79 -1.19 -17.14
N PRO A 1030 13.00 -0.42 -16.06
CA PRO A 1030 12.10 0.66 -15.63
C PRO A 1030 12.16 1.90 -16.53
N PHE A 1031 13.23 2.10 -17.31
CA PHE A 1031 13.38 3.25 -18.19
C PHE A 1031 13.99 2.86 -19.54
N TRP A 1032 13.56 3.52 -20.60
CA TRP A 1032 14.09 3.36 -21.96
C TRP A 1032 14.15 4.71 -22.66
N VAL A 1033 15.15 4.91 -23.51
CA VAL A 1033 15.31 6.14 -24.30
C VAL A 1033 15.44 5.77 -25.77
N THR A 1034 14.68 6.44 -26.62
CA THR A 1034 14.78 6.33 -28.09
C THR A 1034 14.89 7.72 -28.72
N ALA A 1035 15.46 7.81 -29.91
CA ALA A 1035 15.23 8.99 -30.76
C ALA A 1035 13.77 8.99 -31.24
N HIS A 1036 13.17 10.16 -31.40
CA HIS A 1036 11.79 10.28 -31.88
C HIS A 1036 11.66 9.83 -33.33
N ARG A 1037 10.64 9.01 -33.61
CA ARG A 1037 10.14 8.72 -34.96
C ARG A 1037 8.61 8.76 -34.94
N ASP A 1038 8.00 9.27 -36.02
CA ASP A 1038 6.55 9.25 -36.17
C ASP A 1038 6.03 7.80 -36.14
N ASN A 1039 4.84 7.59 -35.57
CA ASN A 1039 4.16 6.29 -35.38
C ASN A 1039 4.83 5.29 -34.41
N GLU A 1040 6.00 5.57 -33.82
CA GLU A 1040 6.52 4.77 -32.70
C GLU A 1040 5.77 5.12 -31.40
N LEU A 1041 4.61 4.49 -31.20
CA LEU A 1041 3.65 4.80 -30.12
C LEU A 1041 3.50 3.70 -29.06
N TYR A 1042 3.61 2.42 -29.43
CA TYR A 1042 3.22 1.30 -28.57
C TYR A 1042 4.42 0.42 -28.17
N ALA A 1043 4.69 0.29 -26.87
CA ALA A 1043 5.94 -0.32 -26.38
C ALA A 1043 6.11 -1.81 -26.72
N ALA A 1044 5.02 -2.53 -27.00
CA ALA A 1044 5.00 -3.92 -27.47
C ALA A 1044 4.69 -4.07 -28.98
N GLY A 1045 4.66 -2.96 -29.72
CA GLY A 1045 4.36 -2.91 -31.15
C GLY A 1045 2.87 -2.78 -31.49
N ASP A 1046 2.58 -2.59 -32.77
CA ASP A 1046 1.24 -2.29 -33.28
C ASP A 1046 0.26 -3.45 -33.11
N TYR A 1047 0.71 -4.70 -33.22
CA TYR A 1047 -0.13 -5.91 -33.22
C TYR A 1047 0.33 -6.89 -32.14
N THR A 1048 -0.28 -6.83 -30.96
CA THR A 1048 0.08 -7.69 -29.80
C THR A 1048 -0.66 -9.02 -29.77
N TYR A 1049 -1.81 -9.12 -30.45
CA TYR A 1049 -2.70 -10.29 -30.36
C TYR A 1049 -2.02 -11.52 -30.97
N GLN A 1050 -1.79 -12.57 -30.15
CA GLN A 1050 -1.02 -13.78 -30.51
C GLN A 1050 0.38 -13.49 -31.11
N SER A 1051 0.97 -12.32 -30.81
CA SER A 1051 2.14 -11.80 -31.52
C SER A 1051 3.37 -12.71 -31.49
N LEU A 1052 4.06 -12.75 -32.64
CA LEU A 1052 5.43 -13.25 -32.76
C LEU A 1052 6.42 -12.09 -32.60
N PRO A 1053 7.53 -12.27 -31.85
CA PRO A 1053 8.59 -11.26 -31.75
C PRO A 1053 9.30 -11.09 -33.10
N ASP A 1054 9.17 -9.93 -33.73
CA ASP A 1054 9.78 -9.62 -35.04
C ASP A 1054 11.20 -9.03 -34.94
N GLY A 1055 11.59 -8.61 -33.73
CA GLY A 1055 12.88 -7.96 -33.45
C GLY A 1055 13.03 -6.55 -34.02
N LYS A 1056 11.94 -5.89 -34.44
CA LYS A 1056 11.96 -4.61 -35.16
C LYS A 1056 10.91 -3.60 -34.68
N SER A 1057 9.73 -4.08 -34.26
CA SER A 1057 8.56 -3.22 -34.01
C SER A 1057 8.23 -3.02 -32.52
N ASP A 1058 9.09 -3.49 -31.61
CA ASP A 1058 8.95 -3.30 -30.16
C ASP A 1058 9.99 -2.32 -29.59
N LEU A 1059 9.75 -1.82 -28.37
CA LEU A 1059 10.63 -0.89 -27.68
C LEU A 1059 12.05 -1.44 -27.46
N GLY A 1060 12.21 -2.76 -27.33
CA GLY A 1060 13.53 -3.38 -27.22
C GLY A 1060 14.33 -3.23 -28.50
N ALA A 1061 13.69 -3.39 -29.66
CA ALA A 1061 14.29 -3.13 -30.96
C ALA A 1061 14.59 -1.64 -31.17
N TRP A 1062 13.67 -0.75 -30.79
CA TRP A 1062 13.85 0.71 -30.95
C TRP A 1062 14.97 1.28 -30.08
N ALA A 1063 15.07 0.83 -28.83
CA ALA A 1063 16.18 1.16 -27.94
C ALA A 1063 17.50 0.54 -28.44
N GLY A 1064 17.46 -0.68 -29.01
CA GLY A 1064 18.63 -1.37 -29.55
C GLY A 1064 19.28 -0.75 -30.81
N ARG A 1065 18.71 0.32 -31.38
CA ARG A 1065 19.23 0.93 -32.62
C ARG A 1065 20.56 1.67 -32.48
N GLY A 1066 20.91 2.12 -31.27
CA GLY A 1066 22.06 3.00 -31.04
C GLY A 1066 21.90 4.41 -31.63
N ASP A 1067 20.66 4.84 -31.91
CA ASP A 1067 20.33 6.20 -32.39
C ASP A 1067 20.86 7.26 -31.40
N LYS A 1068 21.29 8.44 -31.86
CA LYS A 1068 21.76 9.53 -30.97
C LYS A 1068 20.60 10.12 -30.15
N THR A 1069 20.82 10.36 -28.85
CA THR A 1069 19.79 10.86 -27.90
C THR A 1069 20.25 12.01 -27.00
N ASP A 1070 21.43 12.61 -27.23
CA ASP A 1070 21.89 13.81 -26.53
C ASP A 1070 21.76 15.05 -27.42
N ASP A 1071 21.06 16.09 -26.94
CA ASP A 1071 20.65 17.28 -27.69
C ASP A 1071 19.85 16.94 -28.97
N GLU A 1072 18.92 15.99 -28.88
CA GLU A 1072 18.09 15.54 -30.01
C GLU A 1072 16.59 15.51 -29.66
N ASP A 1073 15.76 15.24 -30.66
CA ASP A 1073 14.35 14.90 -30.45
C ASP A 1073 14.26 13.44 -29.96
N ILE A 1074 13.76 13.23 -28.75
CA ILE A 1074 13.81 11.97 -28.00
C ILE A 1074 12.44 11.57 -27.46
N VAL A 1075 12.29 10.29 -27.12
CA VAL A 1075 11.16 9.78 -26.34
C VAL A 1075 11.72 9.00 -25.14
N LEU A 1076 11.20 9.31 -23.96
CA LEU A 1076 11.45 8.56 -22.73
C LEU A 1076 10.26 7.63 -22.50
N TRP A 1077 10.54 6.36 -22.23
CA TRP A 1077 9.54 5.36 -21.90
C TRP A 1077 9.78 4.90 -20.47
N HIS A 1078 8.76 4.98 -19.62
CA HIS A 1078 8.86 4.59 -18.22
C HIS A 1078 7.96 3.39 -17.92
N SER A 1079 8.59 2.27 -17.57
CA SER A 1079 7.92 1.05 -17.17
C SER A 1079 7.77 1.00 -15.65
N ILE A 1080 6.55 0.77 -15.16
CA ILE A 1080 6.26 0.57 -13.74
C ILE A 1080 5.44 -0.71 -13.54
N SER A 1081 5.74 -1.45 -12.48
CA SER A 1081 5.24 -2.80 -12.24
C SER A 1081 4.61 -2.93 -10.85
N LEU A 1082 3.42 -3.53 -10.80
CA LEU A 1082 2.82 -4.09 -9.60
C LEU A 1082 2.95 -5.62 -9.67
N THR A 1083 3.79 -6.22 -8.80
CA THR A 1083 3.79 -7.68 -8.61
C THR A 1083 2.70 -8.03 -7.60
N HIS A 1084 1.70 -8.78 -8.05
CA HIS A 1084 0.53 -9.12 -7.27
C HIS A 1084 0.56 -10.61 -6.90
N ASN A 1085 0.80 -10.86 -5.60
CA ASN A 1085 0.55 -12.14 -4.96
C ASN A 1085 -0.79 -12.00 -4.23
N PRO A 1086 -1.92 -12.49 -4.78
CA PRO A 1086 -3.23 -12.18 -4.22
C PRO A 1086 -3.41 -12.74 -2.82
N ARG A 1087 -4.29 -12.10 -2.05
CA ARG A 1087 -4.60 -12.45 -0.66
C ARG A 1087 -6.10 -12.66 -0.51
N PRO A 1088 -6.56 -13.35 0.55
CA PRO A 1088 -8.00 -13.50 0.82
C PRO A 1088 -8.75 -12.16 0.97
N GLU A 1089 -8.09 -11.07 1.40
CA GLU A 1089 -8.69 -9.74 1.48
C GLU A 1089 -8.86 -9.04 0.13
N ASP A 1090 -8.25 -9.57 -0.94
CA ASP A 1090 -8.40 -9.07 -2.31
C ASP A 1090 -9.64 -9.70 -3.00
N TYR A 1091 -10.47 -10.44 -2.24
CA TYR A 1091 -11.56 -11.26 -2.75
C TYR A 1091 -12.79 -11.24 -1.79
N PRO A 1092 -14.04 -11.18 -2.27
CA PRO A 1092 -14.50 -11.33 -3.66
C PRO A 1092 -14.32 -10.11 -4.57
N VAL A 1093 -13.92 -8.96 -4.02
CA VAL A 1093 -13.54 -7.77 -4.80
C VAL A 1093 -12.36 -7.08 -4.11
N MET A 1094 -11.37 -6.67 -4.89
CA MET A 1094 -10.07 -6.20 -4.44
C MET A 1094 -10.11 -4.71 -4.03
N PRO A 1095 -9.63 -4.33 -2.84
CA PRO A 1095 -9.40 -2.93 -2.49
C PRO A 1095 -8.31 -2.28 -3.37
N CYS A 1096 -8.45 -0.99 -3.71
CA CYS A 1096 -7.51 -0.33 -4.62
C CYS A 1096 -6.04 -0.32 -4.13
N ASP A 1097 -5.12 -0.94 -4.86
CA ASP A 1097 -3.68 -0.66 -4.74
C ASP A 1097 -3.30 0.51 -5.68
N THR A 1098 -2.35 1.35 -5.29
CA THR A 1098 -2.04 2.63 -5.94
C THR A 1098 -0.55 2.80 -6.23
N MET A 1099 -0.23 3.16 -7.48
CA MET A 1099 1.10 3.57 -7.91
C MET A 1099 1.09 5.02 -8.42
N VAL A 1100 2.21 5.73 -8.25
CA VAL A 1100 2.35 7.12 -8.72
C VAL A 1100 3.72 7.33 -9.36
N VAL A 1101 3.70 7.91 -10.56
CA VAL A 1101 4.88 8.41 -11.28
C VAL A 1101 4.77 9.93 -11.36
N SER A 1102 5.81 10.67 -10.97
CA SER A 1102 5.78 12.15 -10.95
C SER A 1102 6.86 12.76 -11.82
N LEU A 1103 6.47 13.69 -12.69
CA LEU A 1103 7.33 14.56 -13.47
C LEU A 1103 7.39 15.93 -12.77
N LYS A 1104 8.54 16.30 -12.20
CA LYS A 1104 8.69 17.54 -11.41
C LYS A 1104 9.77 18.47 -11.96
N PRO A 1105 9.58 19.80 -11.94
CA PRO A 1105 10.60 20.73 -12.39
C PRO A 1105 11.87 20.62 -11.52
N SER A 1106 13.02 20.40 -12.17
CA SER A 1106 14.33 20.30 -11.54
C SER A 1106 15.24 21.37 -12.15
N GLY A 1107 15.33 22.52 -11.50
CA GLY A 1107 16.01 23.70 -12.07
C GLY A 1107 15.30 24.29 -13.30
N PHE A 1108 14.03 23.97 -13.56
CA PHE A 1108 13.30 24.57 -14.68
C PHE A 1108 12.98 26.05 -14.45
N PHE A 1109 12.53 26.39 -13.23
CA PHE A 1109 12.25 27.77 -12.79
C PHE A 1109 13.37 28.31 -11.90
N GLU A 1110 13.51 29.64 -11.82
CA GLU A 1110 14.52 30.31 -10.98
C GLU A 1110 14.17 30.30 -9.49
N GLN A 1111 12.90 30.04 -9.15
CA GLN A 1111 12.34 29.91 -7.80
C GLN A 1111 11.07 29.03 -7.82
N ASN A 1112 10.41 28.83 -6.68
CA ASN A 1112 9.14 28.08 -6.60
C ASN A 1112 8.04 28.76 -7.47
N PRO A 1113 7.47 28.08 -8.48
CA PRO A 1113 6.47 28.66 -9.38
C PRO A 1113 5.07 28.83 -8.76
N ALA A 1114 4.87 28.36 -7.52
CA ALA A 1114 3.62 28.47 -6.75
C ALA A 1114 3.59 29.64 -5.74
N LEU A 1115 4.53 30.59 -5.84
CA LEU A 1115 4.63 31.73 -4.91
C LEU A 1115 3.56 32.81 -5.13
N ASP A 1116 2.94 32.85 -6.31
CA ASP A 1116 1.84 33.76 -6.67
C ASP A 1116 0.45 33.14 -6.47
N VAL A 1117 0.37 31.89 -6.01
CA VAL A 1117 -0.89 31.30 -5.57
C VAL A 1117 -1.39 32.07 -4.32
N PRO A 1118 -2.65 32.52 -4.28
CA PRO A 1118 -3.17 33.33 -3.17
C PRO A 1118 -2.98 32.68 -1.78
N PRO A 1119 -2.59 33.45 -0.75
CA PRO A 1119 -2.48 32.95 0.61
C PRO A 1119 -3.79 32.34 1.12
N SER A 1120 -3.68 31.18 1.75
CA SER A 1120 -4.83 30.44 2.27
C SER A 1120 -5.38 31.06 3.56
N THR A 1121 -6.67 31.44 3.53
CA THR A 1121 -7.38 32.04 4.67
C THR A 1121 -8.52 31.15 5.16
N ARG A 1122 -8.99 31.37 6.40
CA ARG A 1122 -10.19 30.68 6.92
C ARG A 1122 -11.45 31.04 6.12
N GLY A 1123 -11.56 32.30 5.68
CA GLY A 1123 -12.71 32.78 4.90
C GLY A 1123 -12.84 32.07 3.56
N ALA A 1124 -11.75 31.99 2.80
CA ALA A 1124 -11.73 31.32 1.49
C ALA A 1124 -11.87 29.79 1.57
N ASN A 1125 -11.26 29.16 2.59
CA ASN A 1125 -11.24 27.69 2.70
C ASN A 1125 -12.41 27.10 3.52
N GLY A 1126 -13.29 27.93 4.11
CA GLY A 1126 -14.50 27.49 4.81
C GLY A 1126 -14.29 26.64 6.07
N SER A 1127 -13.06 26.48 6.56
CA SER A 1127 -12.75 25.56 7.67
C SER A 1127 -13.48 25.94 8.97
N ARG A 1128 -14.17 24.96 9.56
CA ARG A 1128 -14.92 25.07 10.81
C ARG A 1128 -14.22 24.27 11.92
N LEU A 1129 -14.35 24.75 13.15
CA LEU A 1129 -14.00 23.98 14.33
C LEU A 1129 -15.11 22.95 14.57
N LEU A 1130 -14.74 21.71 14.88
CA LEU A 1130 -15.68 20.74 15.46
C LEU A 1130 -15.76 21.04 16.95
N GLU A 1131 -16.95 21.34 17.45
CA GLU A 1131 -17.17 21.56 18.89
C GLU A 1131 -17.38 20.21 19.58
N ASP A 1132 -16.71 19.99 20.72
CA ASP A 1132 -16.71 18.69 21.41
C ASP A 1132 -18.12 18.20 21.78
N ALA A 1133 -19.05 19.13 22.06
CA ALA A 1133 -20.46 18.83 22.34
C ALA A 1133 -21.21 18.17 21.16
N ALA A 1134 -20.79 18.43 19.92
CA ALA A 1134 -21.39 17.83 18.72
C ALA A 1134 -21.02 16.34 18.55
N VAL A 1135 -20.10 15.82 19.35
CA VAL A 1135 -19.67 14.41 19.35
C VAL A 1135 -20.39 13.60 20.43
N THR A 1136 -20.93 14.26 21.47
CA THR A 1136 -21.57 13.59 22.62
C THR A 1136 -23.04 13.20 22.41
N GLU A 1137 -23.74 13.75 21.42
CA GLU A 1137 -25.13 13.36 21.11
C GLU A 1137 -25.22 12.42 19.88
N ALA A 1138 -25.17 11.11 20.13
CA ALA A 1138 -25.66 10.11 19.18
C ALA A 1138 -27.14 9.78 19.48
N PRO A 1139 -28.10 10.10 18.60
CA PRO A 1139 -29.52 9.98 18.90
C PRO A 1139 -30.03 8.53 18.80
N GLY A 1140 -30.06 7.82 19.92
CA GLY A 1140 -30.81 6.57 20.08
C GLY A 1140 -32.31 6.85 20.20
N LYS A 1141 -33.08 6.62 19.14
CA LYS A 1141 -34.54 6.85 19.13
C LYS A 1141 -35.29 5.91 20.08
N ALA A 1142 -36.17 6.47 20.89
CA ALA A 1142 -37.39 5.79 21.37
C ALA A 1142 -38.56 6.78 21.46
N ASP A 1143 -39.42 6.81 20.43
CA ASP A 1143 -40.81 7.30 20.56
C ASP A 1143 -41.75 6.22 20.01
N PRO A 1144 -42.48 5.54 20.90
CA PRO A 1144 -43.64 4.73 20.55
C PRO A 1144 -44.92 5.26 21.22
N ARG A 1145 -45.33 6.48 20.84
CA ARG A 1145 -46.68 7.07 20.97
C ARG A 1145 -47.02 7.74 22.31
N CYS A 1146 -47.30 9.03 22.21
CA CYS A 1146 -48.54 9.67 22.66
C CYS A 1146 -49.04 9.36 24.10
N ARG A 1147 -48.81 10.29 25.03
CA ARG A 1147 -49.86 10.77 25.96
C ARG A 1147 -49.55 12.09 26.67
N SER A 1148 -50.42 13.07 26.40
CA SER A 1148 -50.89 14.17 27.28
C SER A 1148 -49.91 15.06 28.06
N LYS A 1149 -49.99 16.36 27.76
CA LYS A 1149 -49.95 17.54 28.68
C LYS A 1149 -48.73 17.61 29.63
N LEU A 1150 -47.84 18.57 29.49
CA LEU A 1150 -48.09 20.03 29.40
C LEU A 1150 -46.99 20.73 28.58
#